data_AF-A0A821BXJ8-F1
#
_entry.id   AF-A0A821BXJ8-F1
#
_cell.length_a   1.000
_cell.length_b   1.000
_cell.length_c   1.000
_cell.angle_alpha   90.00
_cell.angle_beta   90.00
_cell.angle_gamma   90.00
#
_symmetry.space_group_name_H-M   'P 1'
#
loop_
_entity.id
_entity.type
_entity.pdbx_description
1 polymer ?
#
loop_
_entity_poly.entity_id
_entity_poly.type
_entity_poly.pdbx_seq_one_letter_code
_entity_poly.pdbx_strand_id
1 'polypeptide(L)'
;MHPFVAAMTNVLAEGARRSQRLPLQNTLMLKSAKQYQDNIAYIHKLCDEIVEYRRMHPNDTNDLLNRMISGKDEETGLQLSDENIRYQMVTFLIAGHETTSGLLSFAFYYLIKNPHVFQKAQAEADQFDEITVDTLPKLKYIDAILKETLRLQPSASFFSVESKADKEILPGGYEIHKDDRIAVLVRQLHRDTKVWDRPEDFLPERMLDGGFENLPPNAWKPFGNGQRGCIGRSFAIQESLIATALILKHFNLEFVDPSYDLRIKQIGTIKPGGFKIRARPRQQVKIPLGISVKKQEEMTPVQAQTTETNQFQPLSILFGSNSGSCESFARTLASEAPTHGFNTTIATLDSVIGTIPCDRPVIIVTSSYEGQPCNNAKQFVAYLESKPELKIKYAVFGAGHHDWVNTYQKIPIYIDETLEKLGGTRIVDRGIGDSAGDFFGAFEAWTENLFQVLCKMNGLQAVIGQEKLSIEIVNSTRNLGQITDVGIVTESKLIVEDSELGPAKRHIEIELPKGQTYHAGDYLAVLPTNPPELVRQILKRFELSTDVQIKITSSTETFLPTGYPVSAYTILCGYVELSQPISRKQVETLATLCKDENEQTKLRSLGGDAYQKEILDKRLTIFDILEQYLSCDLSFPQYLRMLPSLRVRQYSISSSPLCNSESVTLTIDVLNAPALSGLGQYYGVASNYLANLKPGDRLSCSVRASDTNFHLPTDTKIPVVMFAAGTGIAPFRGFMQERAAQMVCGRKIGPTILYYGCRSEKDFLYADELDKWSKLGAVQVKHVFSRESKDGKKYVQDLVWEDRKDIIKLFSEGARLYTCGSATKLAGSLKTCFIKIIAEHRQCDETEAAAVLAKADANRYSVDVFA
;
A
#
# COMPACT_ATOMS: atom_id res chain seq x y z
N MET A 1 10.52 -5.58 -34.42
CA MET A 1 11.00 -4.22 -34.06
C MET A 1 10.23 -3.23 -34.90
N HIS A 2 9.64 -2.19 -34.30
CA HIS A 2 8.82 -1.22 -35.03
C HIS A 2 9.66 -0.46 -36.09
N PRO A 3 9.13 -0.17 -37.30
CA PRO A 3 9.90 0.46 -38.38
C PRO A 3 10.56 1.79 -38.00
N PHE A 4 9.87 2.63 -37.21
CA PHE A 4 10.44 3.87 -36.66
C PHE A 4 11.70 3.61 -35.82
N VAL A 5 11.66 2.63 -34.92
CA VAL A 5 12.80 2.30 -34.05
C VAL A 5 14.00 1.81 -34.86
N ALA A 6 13.74 1.04 -35.93
CA ALA A 6 14.77 0.60 -36.87
C ALA A 6 15.40 1.78 -37.63
N ALA A 7 14.56 2.67 -38.19
CA ALA A 7 15.03 3.87 -38.89
C ALA A 7 15.85 4.79 -37.97
N MET A 8 15.34 5.06 -36.76
CA MET A 8 16.01 5.85 -35.73
C MET A 8 17.36 5.26 -35.35
N THR A 9 17.42 3.95 -35.06
CA THR A 9 18.66 3.27 -34.69
C THR A 9 19.69 3.34 -35.83
N ASN A 10 19.25 3.19 -37.09
CA ASN A 10 20.10 3.30 -38.26
C ASN A 10 20.65 4.72 -38.45
N VAL A 11 19.81 5.75 -38.23
CA VAL A 11 20.22 7.17 -38.27
C VAL A 11 21.26 7.46 -37.19
N LEU A 12 21.04 7.04 -35.94
CA LEU A 12 22.02 7.22 -34.87
C LEU A 12 23.35 6.51 -35.17
N ALA A 13 23.28 5.24 -35.60
CA ALA A 13 24.46 4.44 -35.89
C ALA A 13 25.26 4.96 -37.10
N GLU A 14 24.60 5.41 -38.16
CA GLU A 14 25.29 6.02 -39.30
C GLU A 14 25.74 7.45 -38.99
N GLY A 15 24.99 8.24 -38.22
CA GLY A 15 25.41 9.56 -37.74
C GLY A 15 26.71 9.50 -36.94
N ALA A 16 26.80 8.56 -35.99
CA ALA A 16 28.03 8.32 -35.23
C ALA A 16 29.20 7.86 -36.11
N ARG A 17 28.95 7.00 -37.12
CA ARG A 17 30.01 6.59 -38.05
C ARG A 17 30.44 7.74 -38.97
N ARG A 18 29.52 8.60 -39.40
CA ARG A 18 29.80 9.76 -40.25
C ARG A 18 30.66 10.79 -39.53
N SER A 19 30.45 11.01 -38.23
CA SER A 19 31.29 11.94 -37.43
C SER A 19 32.73 11.44 -37.22
N GLN A 20 32.97 10.14 -37.38
CA GLN A 20 34.31 9.52 -37.29
C GLN A 20 35.00 9.39 -38.67
N ARG A 21 34.28 9.61 -39.76
CA ARG A 21 34.81 9.54 -41.14
C ARG A 21 35.28 10.92 -41.60
N LEU A 22 36.30 10.93 -42.46
CA LEU A 22 36.69 12.16 -43.15
C LEU A 22 35.55 12.65 -44.08
N PRO A 23 35.40 13.97 -44.31
CA PRO A 23 34.34 14.51 -45.18
C PRO A 23 34.27 13.85 -46.56
N LEU A 24 35.42 13.55 -47.18
CA LEU A 24 35.51 12.86 -48.48
C LEU A 24 35.07 11.39 -48.43
N GLN A 25 35.23 10.70 -47.30
CA GLN A 25 34.74 9.33 -47.14
C GLN A 25 33.21 9.30 -47.04
N ASN A 26 32.61 10.33 -46.44
CA ASN A 26 31.15 10.44 -46.36
C ASN A 26 30.49 10.67 -47.72
N THR A 27 31.16 11.35 -48.65
CA THR A 27 30.64 11.58 -50.02
C THR A 27 30.73 10.33 -50.90
N LEU A 28 31.70 9.43 -50.66
CA LEU A 28 31.86 8.18 -51.41
C LEU A 28 30.90 7.06 -50.98
N MET A 29 30.34 7.14 -49.77
CA MET A 29 29.45 6.12 -49.20
C MET A 29 27.99 6.24 -49.71
N LEU A 30 27.80 6.26 -51.04
CA LEU A 30 26.52 6.56 -51.70
C LEU A 30 25.33 5.72 -51.18
N LYS A 31 25.54 4.41 -50.98
CA LYS A 31 24.48 3.50 -50.51
C LYS A 31 24.08 3.79 -49.06
N SER A 32 25.05 4.00 -48.17
CA SER A 32 24.74 4.31 -46.76
C SER A 32 24.21 5.73 -46.60
N ALA A 33 24.69 6.68 -47.41
CA ALA A 33 24.19 8.04 -47.46
C ALA A 33 22.72 8.07 -47.94
N LYS A 34 22.38 7.31 -48.99
CA LYS A 34 21.00 7.15 -49.45
C LYS A 34 20.13 6.55 -48.34
N GLN A 35 20.55 5.43 -47.75
CA GLN A 35 19.80 4.79 -46.65
C GLN A 35 19.64 5.71 -45.43
N TYR A 36 20.65 6.52 -45.11
CA TYR A 36 20.58 7.50 -44.03
C TYR A 36 19.52 8.57 -44.31
N GLN A 37 19.52 9.12 -45.52
CA GLN A 37 18.51 10.10 -45.95
C GLN A 37 17.11 9.49 -46.03
N ASP A 38 16.98 8.27 -46.55
CA ASP A 38 15.70 7.56 -46.62
C ASP A 38 15.13 7.33 -45.21
N ASN A 39 15.96 6.98 -44.22
CA ASN A 39 15.52 6.83 -42.84
C ASN A 39 15.15 8.18 -42.18
N ILE A 40 15.89 9.26 -42.44
CA ILE A 40 15.54 10.61 -41.97
C ILE A 40 14.20 11.04 -42.57
N ALA A 41 14.04 10.87 -43.88
CA ALA A 41 12.80 11.20 -44.59
C ALA A 41 11.63 10.38 -44.04
N TYR A 42 11.84 9.10 -43.74
CA TYR A 42 10.83 8.27 -43.09
C TYR A 42 10.44 8.79 -41.70
N ILE A 43 11.42 9.11 -40.85
CA ILE A 43 11.18 9.64 -39.50
C ILE A 43 10.42 10.97 -39.59
N HIS A 44 10.86 11.88 -40.45
CA HIS A 44 10.23 13.17 -40.67
C HIS A 44 8.80 13.01 -41.17
N LYS A 45 8.60 12.18 -42.20
CA LYS A 45 7.28 11.89 -42.75
C LYS A 45 6.35 11.33 -41.70
N LEU A 46 6.81 10.40 -40.85
CA LEU A 46 5.97 9.86 -39.78
C LEU A 46 5.61 10.93 -38.73
N CYS A 47 6.57 11.78 -38.34
CA CYS A 47 6.28 12.89 -37.43
C CYS A 47 5.27 13.87 -38.04
N ASP A 48 5.43 14.22 -39.31
CA ASP A 48 4.50 15.08 -40.04
C ASP A 48 3.12 14.44 -40.12
N GLU A 49 3.03 13.15 -40.48
CA GLU A 49 1.76 12.40 -40.50
C GLU A 49 1.09 12.37 -39.13
N ILE A 50 1.85 12.27 -38.03
CA ILE A 50 1.30 12.33 -36.67
C ILE A 50 0.79 13.73 -36.34
N VAL A 51 1.53 14.79 -36.72
CA VAL A 51 1.12 16.18 -36.52
C VAL A 51 -0.12 16.50 -37.35
N GLU A 52 -0.11 16.16 -38.64
CA GLU A 52 -1.24 16.31 -39.55
C GLU A 52 -2.45 15.52 -39.05
N TYR A 53 -2.27 14.26 -38.68
CA TYR A 53 -3.35 13.45 -38.12
C TYR A 53 -3.92 14.08 -36.87
N ARG A 54 -3.07 14.60 -35.96
CA ARG A 54 -3.52 15.26 -34.73
C ARG A 54 -4.21 16.59 -35.00
N ARG A 55 -3.78 17.35 -36.01
CA ARG A 55 -4.47 18.58 -36.46
C ARG A 55 -5.81 18.28 -37.12
N MET A 56 -5.90 17.19 -37.90
CA MET A 56 -7.13 16.74 -38.55
C MET A 56 -8.11 16.06 -37.59
N HIS A 57 -7.59 15.48 -36.50
CA HIS A 57 -8.36 14.86 -35.43
C HIS A 57 -7.96 15.47 -34.07
N PRO A 58 -8.31 16.75 -33.83
CA PRO A 58 -8.05 17.38 -32.54
C PRO A 58 -8.67 16.55 -31.43
N ASN A 59 -7.94 16.41 -30.33
CA ASN A 59 -8.43 15.75 -29.13
C ASN A 59 -8.10 16.63 -27.92
N ASP A 60 -8.94 16.56 -26.88
CA ASP A 60 -8.81 17.41 -25.70
C ASP A 60 -7.75 16.92 -24.71
N THR A 61 -6.92 15.95 -25.11
CA THR A 61 -5.85 15.43 -24.26
C THR A 61 -4.78 16.50 -24.04
N ASN A 62 -4.49 16.84 -22.79
CA ASN A 62 -3.45 17.82 -22.45
C ASN A 62 -2.03 17.20 -22.53
N ASP A 63 -1.66 16.70 -23.70
CA ASP A 63 -0.38 16.04 -23.96
C ASP A 63 0.66 16.99 -24.60
N LEU A 64 1.93 16.57 -24.58
CA LEU A 64 3.05 17.39 -25.07
C LEU A 64 2.91 17.75 -26.55
N LEU A 65 2.35 16.84 -27.37
CA LEU A 65 2.15 17.09 -28.80
C LEU A 65 1.09 18.17 -29.02
N ASN A 66 -0.03 18.10 -28.30
CA ASN A 66 -1.06 19.13 -28.33
C ASN A 66 -0.50 20.47 -27.88
N ARG A 67 0.30 20.51 -26.81
CA ARG A 67 0.97 21.75 -26.38
C ARG A 67 1.92 22.32 -27.43
N MET A 68 2.63 21.49 -28.19
CA MET A 68 3.50 21.96 -29.27
C MET A 68 2.70 22.45 -30.49
N ILE A 69 1.56 21.82 -30.78
CA ILE A 69 0.67 22.14 -31.92
C ILE A 69 -0.15 23.41 -31.67
N SER A 70 -0.67 23.57 -30.46
CA SER A 70 -1.62 24.63 -30.10
C SER A 70 -1.00 25.74 -29.25
N GLY A 71 0.16 25.50 -28.65
CA GLY A 71 0.86 26.48 -27.80
C GLY A 71 1.33 27.68 -28.61
N LYS A 72 1.08 28.87 -28.07
CA LYS A 72 1.60 30.14 -28.59
C LYS A 72 2.54 30.74 -27.56
N ASP A 73 3.62 31.34 -28.04
CA ASP A 73 4.48 32.19 -27.23
C ASP A 73 3.67 33.38 -26.70
N GLU A 74 3.73 33.62 -25.41
CA GLU A 74 2.86 34.60 -24.73
C GLU A 74 3.25 36.05 -25.05
N GLU A 75 4.50 36.32 -25.43
CA GLU A 75 4.99 37.67 -25.74
C GLU A 75 4.83 38.02 -27.23
N THR A 76 5.12 37.06 -28.11
CA THR A 76 5.16 37.28 -29.57
C THR A 76 3.92 36.75 -30.30
N GLY A 77 3.10 35.91 -29.65
CA GLY A 77 1.93 35.26 -30.24
C GLY A 77 2.26 34.20 -31.29
N LEU A 78 3.55 33.95 -31.54
CA LEU A 78 4.03 32.99 -32.52
C LEU A 78 3.78 31.56 -32.04
N GLN A 79 3.45 30.68 -32.98
CA GLN A 79 3.37 29.24 -32.74
C GLN A 79 4.66 28.57 -33.19
N LEU A 80 4.92 27.38 -32.66
CA LEU A 80 5.92 26.51 -33.26
C LEU A 80 5.48 26.16 -34.69
N SER A 81 6.38 26.35 -35.65
CA SER A 81 6.16 25.86 -37.01
C SER A 81 6.09 24.33 -37.01
N ASP A 82 5.40 23.73 -37.97
CA ASP A 82 5.33 22.27 -38.09
C ASP A 82 6.73 21.65 -38.26
N GLU A 83 7.67 22.39 -38.89
CA GLU A 83 9.08 22.01 -38.92
C GLU A 83 9.69 21.94 -37.52
N ASN A 84 9.47 22.97 -36.69
CA ASN A 84 9.97 22.97 -35.32
C ASN A 84 9.33 21.86 -34.49
N ILE A 85 8.00 21.69 -34.56
CA ILE A 85 7.27 20.63 -33.87
C ILE A 85 7.85 19.26 -34.23
N ARG A 86 8.08 18.99 -35.53
CA ARG A 86 8.74 17.76 -35.98
C ARG A 86 10.11 17.59 -35.34
N TYR A 87 10.98 18.61 -35.34
CA TYR A 87 12.30 18.47 -34.72
C TYR A 87 12.23 18.26 -33.21
N GLN A 88 11.27 18.88 -32.52
CA GLN A 88 11.04 18.62 -31.09
C GLN A 88 10.53 17.19 -30.87
N MET A 89 9.57 16.71 -31.66
CA MET A 89 9.09 15.34 -31.60
C MET A 89 10.21 14.32 -31.82
N VAL A 90 11.03 14.53 -32.86
CA VAL A 90 12.21 13.70 -33.12
C VAL A 90 13.16 13.74 -31.92
N THR A 91 13.41 14.91 -31.34
CA THR A 91 14.26 15.05 -30.16
C THR A 91 13.72 14.27 -28.96
N PHE A 92 12.42 14.42 -28.63
CA PHE A 92 11.80 13.71 -27.51
C PHE A 92 11.72 12.20 -27.73
N LEU A 93 11.37 11.75 -28.93
CA LEU A 93 11.29 10.33 -29.26
C LEU A 93 12.66 9.67 -29.26
N ILE A 94 13.70 10.34 -29.78
CA ILE A 94 15.06 9.78 -29.80
C ILE A 94 15.68 9.83 -28.40
N ALA A 95 15.70 11.01 -27.77
CA ALA A 95 16.34 11.21 -26.49
C ALA A 95 15.62 10.43 -25.38
N GLY A 96 14.29 10.40 -25.38
CA GLY A 96 13.47 9.68 -24.41
C GLY A 96 13.50 8.16 -24.60
N HIS A 97 13.41 7.65 -25.83
CA HIS A 97 13.33 6.19 -26.03
C HIS A 97 14.69 5.50 -25.82
N GLU A 98 15.75 5.94 -26.51
CA GLU A 98 17.00 5.18 -26.55
C GLU A 98 17.76 5.24 -25.20
N THR A 99 17.71 6.38 -24.49
CA THR A 99 18.41 6.51 -23.20
C THR A 99 17.69 5.81 -22.05
N THR A 100 16.35 5.94 -21.97
CA THR A 100 15.51 5.28 -20.95
C THR A 100 15.49 3.77 -21.15
N SER A 101 15.36 3.29 -22.39
CA SER A 101 15.44 1.84 -22.65
C SER A 101 16.83 1.27 -22.35
N GLY A 102 17.90 2.04 -22.56
CA GLY A 102 19.26 1.70 -22.11
C GLY A 102 19.35 1.55 -20.59
N LEU A 103 18.82 2.52 -19.83
CA LEU A 103 18.74 2.49 -18.37
C LEU A 103 17.98 1.26 -17.89
N LEU A 104 16.75 1.05 -18.37
CA LEU A 104 15.92 -0.09 -17.98
C LEU A 104 16.60 -1.42 -18.31
N SER A 105 17.24 -1.53 -19.48
CA SER A 105 17.95 -2.75 -19.86
C SER A 105 19.13 -3.07 -18.92
N PHE A 106 19.91 -2.07 -18.50
CA PHE A 106 20.96 -2.28 -17.52
C PHE A 106 20.39 -2.55 -16.12
N ALA A 107 19.32 -1.86 -15.72
CA ALA A 107 18.69 -2.04 -14.42
C ALA A 107 18.20 -3.49 -14.27
N PHE A 108 17.49 -4.02 -15.28
CA PHE A 108 17.05 -5.41 -15.26
C PHE A 108 18.19 -6.42 -15.37
N TYR A 109 19.27 -6.11 -16.09
CA TYR A 109 20.47 -6.96 -16.06
C TYR A 109 21.05 -7.06 -14.64
N TYR A 110 21.23 -5.93 -13.95
CA TYR A 110 21.76 -5.91 -12.59
C TYR A 110 20.79 -6.52 -11.57
N LEU A 111 19.49 -6.30 -11.72
CA LEU A 111 18.47 -6.92 -10.88
C LEU A 111 18.50 -8.43 -11.00
N ILE A 112 18.46 -8.99 -12.21
CA ILE A 112 18.47 -10.46 -12.41
C ILE A 112 19.80 -11.07 -11.92
N LYS A 113 20.93 -10.36 -12.07
CA LYS A 113 22.24 -10.80 -11.57
C LYS A 113 22.35 -10.74 -10.03
N ASN A 114 21.49 -9.97 -9.36
CA ASN A 114 21.49 -9.78 -7.91
C ASN A 114 20.11 -10.15 -7.32
N PRO A 115 19.80 -11.44 -7.11
CA PRO A 115 18.48 -11.89 -6.68
C PRO A 115 17.97 -11.25 -5.38
N HIS A 116 18.86 -10.94 -4.44
CA HIS A 116 18.49 -10.27 -3.19
C HIS A 116 17.99 -8.83 -3.42
N VAL A 117 18.63 -8.07 -4.31
CA VAL A 117 18.17 -6.73 -4.72
C VAL A 117 16.86 -6.85 -5.50
N PHE A 118 16.75 -7.85 -6.40
CA PHE A 118 15.54 -8.12 -7.15
C PHE A 118 14.33 -8.35 -6.23
N GLN A 119 14.48 -9.22 -5.22
CA GLN A 119 13.42 -9.54 -4.26
C GLN A 119 13.04 -8.33 -3.41
N LYS A 120 14.02 -7.54 -2.95
CA LYS A 120 13.75 -6.33 -2.16
C LYS A 120 13.05 -5.24 -2.99
N ALA A 121 13.40 -5.12 -4.28
CA ALA A 121 12.71 -4.24 -5.22
C ALA A 121 11.28 -4.69 -5.52
N GLN A 122 11.05 -6.00 -5.66
CA GLN A 122 9.71 -6.57 -5.78
C GLN A 122 8.89 -6.31 -4.52
N ALA A 123 9.45 -6.54 -3.33
CA ALA A 123 8.78 -6.28 -2.07
C ALA A 123 8.38 -4.79 -1.92
N GLU A 124 9.20 -3.85 -2.41
CA GLU A 124 8.81 -2.43 -2.44
C GLU A 124 7.68 -2.16 -3.43
N ALA A 125 7.73 -2.73 -4.65
CA ALA A 125 6.65 -2.59 -5.62
C ALA A 125 5.32 -3.20 -5.13
N ASP A 126 5.41 -4.27 -4.34
CA ASP A 126 4.26 -5.01 -3.80
C ASP A 126 3.58 -4.28 -2.61
N GLN A 127 4.21 -3.25 -2.01
CA GLN A 127 3.60 -2.44 -0.94
C GLN A 127 2.43 -1.56 -1.40
N PHE A 128 2.27 -1.36 -2.70
CA PHE A 128 1.27 -0.47 -3.28
C PHE A 128 0.32 -1.28 -4.16
N ASP A 129 -0.99 -1.12 -4.00
CA ASP A 129 -2.00 -1.83 -4.81
C ASP A 129 -2.03 -1.38 -6.28
N GLU A 130 -1.78 -0.09 -6.55
CA GLU A 130 -1.67 0.48 -7.89
C GLU A 130 -0.45 1.42 -7.96
N ILE A 131 0.27 1.43 -9.09
CA ILE A 131 1.40 2.34 -9.32
C ILE A 131 0.86 3.62 -9.97
N THR A 132 0.57 4.62 -9.13
CA THR A 132 0.13 5.95 -9.56
C THR A 132 1.23 7.00 -9.37
N VAL A 133 1.04 8.22 -9.88
CA VAL A 133 2.03 9.32 -9.74
C VAL A 133 2.36 9.60 -8.27
N ASP A 134 1.39 9.45 -7.35
CA ASP A 134 1.56 9.66 -5.91
C ASP A 134 2.36 8.54 -5.21
N THR A 135 2.52 7.39 -5.87
CA THR A 135 3.38 6.30 -5.37
C THR A 135 4.84 6.51 -5.70
N LEU A 136 5.18 7.27 -6.76
CA LEU A 136 6.55 7.39 -7.25
C LEU A 136 7.53 7.93 -6.19
N PRO A 137 7.19 8.94 -5.37
CA PRO A 137 8.10 9.41 -4.30
C PRO A 137 8.33 8.37 -3.19
N LYS A 138 7.49 7.34 -3.11
CA LYS A 138 7.55 6.28 -2.09
C LYS A 138 8.39 5.07 -2.54
N LEU A 139 8.66 4.92 -3.84
CA LEU A 139 9.50 3.86 -4.43
C LEU A 139 11.01 4.14 -4.23
N LYS A 140 11.43 4.30 -2.98
CA LYS A 140 12.78 4.77 -2.61
C LYS A 140 13.89 3.79 -3.01
N TYR A 141 13.65 2.49 -2.89
CA TYR A 141 14.61 1.43 -3.22
C TYR A 141 14.73 1.23 -4.73
N ILE A 142 13.62 1.26 -5.47
CA ILE A 142 13.63 1.23 -6.94
C ILE A 142 14.29 2.50 -7.50
N ASP A 143 14.06 3.67 -6.91
CA ASP A 143 14.79 4.90 -7.25
C ASP A 143 16.30 4.77 -6.99
N ALA A 144 16.68 4.19 -5.85
CA ALA A 144 18.07 3.87 -5.53
C ALA A 144 18.71 2.89 -6.53
N ILE A 145 17.97 1.88 -6.98
CA ILE A 145 18.38 0.93 -8.04
C ILE A 145 18.64 1.65 -9.36
N LEU A 146 17.75 2.56 -9.78
CA LEU A 146 17.91 3.34 -11.01
C LEU A 146 19.11 4.29 -10.91
N LYS A 147 19.31 4.95 -9.76
CA LYS A 147 20.46 5.82 -9.48
C LYS A 147 21.79 5.05 -9.51
N GLU A 148 21.84 3.88 -8.88
CA GLU A 148 23.03 3.01 -8.87
C GLU A 148 23.30 2.40 -10.25
N THR A 149 22.25 2.07 -11.00
CA THR A 149 22.37 1.63 -12.40
C THR A 149 22.99 2.74 -13.26
N LEU A 150 22.52 3.98 -13.13
CA LEU A 150 23.11 5.13 -13.83
C LEU A 150 24.53 5.46 -13.36
N ARG A 151 24.87 5.15 -12.11
CA ARG A 151 26.25 5.24 -11.62
C ARG A 151 27.14 4.25 -12.37
N LEU A 152 26.81 2.97 -12.33
CA LEU A 152 27.61 1.91 -12.97
C LEU A 152 27.61 2.01 -14.49
N GLN A 153 26.46 2.26 -15.10
CA GLN A 153 26.28 2.10 -16.53
C GLN A 153 25.39 3.21 -17.11
N PRO A 154 25.89 4.47 -17.15
CA PRO A 154 25.14 5.58 -17.71
C PRO A 154 24.97 5.40 -19.23
N SER A 155 23.72 5.43 -19.70
CA SER A 155 23.38 5.29 -21.12
C SER A 155 24.15 6.28 -22.00
N ALA A 156 24.32 7.52 -21.53
CA ALA A 156 25.24 8.51 -22.08
C ALA A 156 26.58 8.44 -21.31
N SER A 157 27.59 7.80 -21.89
CA SER A 157 28.85 7.52 -21.17
C SER A 157 29.79 8.71 -21.01
N PHE A 158 29.58 9.79 -21.78
CA PHE A 158 30.31 11.05 -21.66
C PHE A 158 29.47 12.24 -22.13
N PHE A 159 29.87 13.44 -21.73
CA PHE A 159 29.43 14.69 -22.35
C PHE A 159 30.63 15.62 -22.55
N SER A 160 30.51 16.57 -23.48
CA SER A 160 31.58 17.52 -23.78
C SER A 160 31.23 18.92 -23.25
N VAL A 161 32.25 19.62 -22.76
CA VAL A 161 32.17 21.02 -22.37
C VAL A 161 33.34 21.80 -22.98
N GLU A 162 33.16 23.10 -23.11
CA GLU A 162 34.15 24.05 -23.63
C GLU A 162 34.22 25.23 -22.65
N SER A 163 35.38 25.86 -22.51
CA SER A 163 35.51 27.07 -21.69
C SER A 163 34.95 28.28 -22.45
N LYS A 164 34.32 29.21 -21.73
CA LYS A 164 33.94 30.51 -22.29
C LYS A 164 35.07 31.54 -22.21
N ALA A 165 36.09 31.28 -21.41
CA ALA A 165 37.26 32.13 -21.27
C ALA A 165 38.31 31.76 -22.31
N ASP A 166 39.12 32.74 -22.73
CA ASP A 166 40.23 32.50 -23.67
C ASP A 166 41.31 31.59 -23.05
N LYS A 167 41.40 31.59 -21.71
CA LYS A 167 42.32 30.78 -20.93
C LYS A 167 41.75 30.48 -19.55
N GLU A 168 41.87 29.23 -19.11
CA GLU A 168 41.50 28.77 -17.78
C GLU A 168 42.49 27.69 -17.30
N ILE A 169 42.81 27.66 -16.00
CA ILE A 169 43.71 26.66 -15.41
C ILE A 169 42.89 25.76 -14.49
N LEU A 170 42.78 24.48 -14.84
CA LEU A 170 42.06 23.47 -14.07
C LEU A 170 42.87 23.02 -12.84
N PRO A 171 42.20 22.45 -11.82
CA PRO A 171 42.88 21.77 -10.72
C PRO A 171 43.91 20.75 -11.23
N GLY A 172 45.13 20.81 -10.69
CA GLY A 172 46.27 20.01 -11.18
C GLY A 172 47.17 20.73 -12.19
N GLY A 173 46.89 21.99 -12.53
CA GLY A 173 47.76 22.84 -13.36
C GLY A 173 47.56 22.69 -14.87
N TYR A 174 46.47 22.04 -15.30
CA TYR A 174 46.17 21.86 -16.72
C TYR A 174 45.56 23.14 -17.31
N GLU A 175 46.26 23.74 -18.27
CA GLU A 175 45.77 24.89 -19.02
C GLU A 175 44.81 24.46 -20.13
N ILE A 176 43.68 25.16 -20.25
CA ILE A 176 42.69 24.96 -21.31
C ILE A 176 42.35 26.30 -21.97
N HIS A 177 42.07 26.25 -23.26
CA HIS A 177 41.67 27.38 -24.09
C HIS A 177 40.21 27.26 -24.52
N LYS A 178 39.66 28.38 -25.03
CA LYS A 178 38.26 28.46 -25.50
C LYS A 178 37.88 27.40 -26.53
N ASP A 179 38.80 27.04 -27.42
CA ASP A 179 38.57 26.05 -28.48
C ASP A 179 38.84 24.61 -28.03
N ASP A 180 39.33 24.41 -26.79
CA ASP A 180 39.57 23.08 -26.24
C ASP A 180 38.25 22.43 -25.81
N ARG A 181 38.01 21.24 -26.37
CA ARG A 181 36.88 20.39 -26.01
C ARG A 181 37.26 19.40 -24.92
N ILE A 182 36.64 19.53 -23.76
CA ILE A 182 36.84 18.62 -22.64
C ILE A 182 35.72 17.58 -22.62
N ALA A 183 36.09 16.31 -22.73
CA ALA A 183 35.17 15.20 -22.58
C ALA A 183 35.14 14.73 -21.11
N VAL A 184 34.00 14.89 -20.45
CA VAL A 184 33.76 14.35 -19.11
C VAL A 184 33.30 12.90 -19.26
N LEU A 185 34.19 11.96 -18.93
CA LEU A 185 33.90 10.53 -18.98
C LEU A 185 33.07 10.11 -17.76
N VAL A 186 31.75 10.23 -17.86
CA VAL A 186 30.78 9.97 -16.77
C VAL A 186 30.98 8.58 -16.15
N ARG A 187 31.25 7.56 -16.97
CA ARG A 187 31.50 6.20 -16.47
C ARG A 187 32.74 6.09 -15.57
N GLN A 188 33.79 6.88 -15.84
CA GLN A 188 35.00 6.94 -15.01
C GLN A 188 34.78 7.81 -13.78
N LEU A 189 34.13 8.97 -13.93
CA LEU A 189 33.73 9.83 -12.82
C LEU A 189 32.95 9.05 -11.75
N HIS A 190 32.00 8.22 -12.18
CA HIS A 190 31.16 7.40 -11.30
C HIS A 190 31.87 6.17 -10.69
N ARG A 191 33.17 5.99 -10.97
CA ARG A 191 34.03 4.91 -10.46
C ARG A 191 35.30 5.43 -9.79
N ASP A 192 35.44 6.75 -9.63
CA ASP A 192 36.58 7.31 -8.91
C ASP A 192 36.60 6.76 -7.48
N THR A 193 37.63 5.99 -7.15
CA THR A 193 37.81 5.34 -5.84
C THR A 193 37.96 6.34 -4.70
N LYS A 194 38.22 7.63 -4.99
CA LYS A 194 38.22 8.69 -3.98
C LYS A 194 36.82 9.04 -3.48
N VAL A 195 35.79 8.74 -4.27
CA VAL A 195 34.40 9.06 -3.96
C VAL A 195 33.57 7.80 -3.73
N TRP A 196 33.81 6.75 -4.52
CA TRP A 196 33.01 5.55 -4.55
C TRP A 196 33.77 4.37 -3.96
N ASP A 197 33.38 3.95 -2.75
CA ASP A 197 33.83 2.67 -2.20
C ASP A 197 33.23 1.50 -3.00
N ARG A 198 34.04 0.46 -3.26
CA ARG A 198 33.69 -0.69 -4.10
C ARG A 198 33.04 -0.26 -5.43
N PRO A 199 33.77 0.46 -6.29
CA PRO A 199 33.17 1.19 -7.43
C PRO A 199 32.58 0.29 -8.51
N GLU A 200 32.96 -0.98 -8.59
CA GLU A 200 32.45 -1.94 -9.58
C GLU A 200 31.23 -2.73 -9.08
N ASP A 201 30.94 -2.70 -7.79
CA ASP A 201 29.83 -3.46 -7.21
C ASP A 201 28.51 -2.72 -7.39
N PHE A 202 27.44 -3.48 -7.61
CA PHE A 202 26.08 -2.95 -7.69
C PHE A 202 25.46 -2.93 -6.29
N LEU A 203 25.41 -1.75 -5.67
CA LEU A 203 24.98 -1.56 -4.28
C LEU A 203 23.96 -0.42 -4.18
N PRO A 204 22.66 -0.66 -4.43
CA PRO A 204 21.62 0.38 -4.32
C PRO A 204 21.57 1.05 -2.94
N GLU A 205 21.93 0.33 -1.88
CA GLU A 205 21.94 0.81 -0.49
C GLU A 205 22.76 2.10 -0.31
N ARG A 206 23.78 2.37 -1.14
CA ARG A 206 24.57 3.60 -1.05
C ARG A 206 23.79 4.87 -1.42
N MET A 207 22.64 4.71 -2.06
CA MET A 207 21.78 5.82 -2.50
C MET A 207 20.66 6.12 -1.49
N LEU A 208 20.59 5.38 -0.38
CA LEU A 208 19.55 5.50 0.65
C LEU A 208 20.08 6.24 1.88
N ASP A 209 19.17 6.61 2.78
CA ASP A 209 19.47 7.08 4.15
C ASP A 209 20.50 8.23 4.23
N GLY A 210 20.40 9.19 3.32
CA GLY A 210 21.32 10.33 3.24
C GLY A 210 22.59 10.05 2.44
N GLY A 211 22.83 8.81 2.00
CA GLY A 211 24.01 8.41 1.24
C GLY A 211 24.14 9.14 -0.10
N PHE A 212 23.04 9.38 -0.80
CA PHE A 212 23.03 10.16 -2.05
C PHE A 212 23.24 11.66 -1.79
N GLU A 213 22.58 12.19 -0.76
CA GLU A 213 22.63 13.60 -0.37
C GLU A 213 24.02 14.02 0.14
N ASN A 214 24.73 13.08 0.76
CA ASN A 214 26.09 13.29 1.28
C ASN A 214 27.20 13.12 0.22
N LEU A 215 26.85 12.79 -1.03
CA LEU A 215 27.85 12.70 -2.08
C LEU A 215 28.54 14.05 -2.31
N PRO A 216 29.86 14.05 -2.58
CA PRO A 216 30.54 15.28 -2.96
C PRO A 216 29.82 15.96 -4.13
N PRO A 217 29.73 17.30 -4.14
CA PRO A 217 29.15 18.02 -5.25
C PRO A 217 29.77 17.56 -6.57
N ASN A 218 28.95 17.37 -7.60
CA ASN A 218 29.38 16.94 -8.93
C ASN A 218 29.83 15.47 -9.08
N ALA A 219 29.70 14.63 -8.05
CA ALA A 219 30.07 13.21 -8.11
C ALA A 219 29.12 12.31 -8.92
N TRP A 220 27.87 12.73 -9.13
CA TRP A 220 26.85 11.96 -9.87
C TRP A 220 26.22 12.83 -10.97
N LYS A 221 26.52 12.52 -12.25
CA LYS A 221 26.15 13.31 -13.44
C LYS A 221 25.63 12.51 -14.65
N PRO A 222 24.71 11.55 -14.49
CA PRO A 222 24.16 10.83 -15.63
C PRO A 222 23.27 11.69 -16.55
N PHE A 223 22.86 12.88 -16.09
CA PHE A 223 22.03 13.83 -16.84
C PHE A 223 22.78 15.12 -17.23
N GLY A 224 24.11 15.14 -17.17
CA GLY A 224 24.91 16.34 -17.44
C GLY A 224 24.90 17.36 -16.30
N ASN A 225 25.14 18.64 -16.61
CA ASN A 225 25.33 19.70 -15.62
C ASN A 225 24.75 21.06 -16.01
N GLY A 226 24.34 21.83 -14.99
CA GLY A 226 23.96 23.25 -15.11
C GLY A 226 22.75 23.48 -16.02
N GLN A 227 22.71 24.65 -16.67
CA GLN A 227 21.65 25.06 -17.60
C GLN A 227 21.52 24.16 -18.85
N ARG A 228 22.51 23.29 -19.09
CA ARG A 228 22.51 22.31 -20.19
C ARG A 228 22.30 20.87 -19.71
N GLY A 229 21.91 20.68 -18.45
CA GLY A 229 21.45 19.40 -17.95
C GLY A 229 20.23 18.90 -18.74
N CYS A 230 20.03 17.59 -18.76
CA CYS A 230 18.94 16.97 -19.51
C CYS A 230 17.58 17.53 -19.09
N ILE A 231 16.90 18.21 -20.03
CA ILE A 231 15.55 18.77 -19.83
C ILE A 231 14.51 17.69 -19.53
N GLY A 232 14.72 16.47 -20.05
CA GLY A 232 13.86 15.32 -19.84
C GLY A 232 14.13 14.53 -18.56
N ARG A 233 15.05 14.97 -17.68
CA ARG A 233 15.46 14.21 -16.48
C ARG A 233 14.27 13.75 -15.64
N SER A 234 13.36 14.66 -15.29
CA SER A 234 12.22 14.34 -14.43
C SER A 234 11.28 13.33 -15.11
N PHE A 235 11.02 13.52 -16.41
CA PHE A 235 10.20 12.61 -17.20
C PHE A 235 10.83 11.21 -17.31
N ALA A 236 12.13 11.12 -17.61
CA ALA A 236 12.84 9.86 -17.74
C ALA A 236 12.88 9.06 -16.43
N ILE A 237 13.05 9.73 -15.29
CA ILE A 237 13.01 9.08 -13.97
C ILE A 237 11.60 8.58 -13.65
N GLN A 238 10.56 9.39 -13.87
CA GLN A 238 9.16 8.97 -13.64
C GLN A 238 8.78 7.76 -14.50
N GLU A 239 9.06 7.82 -15.81
CA GLU A 239 8.80 6.70 -16.72
C GLU A 239 9.57 5.44 -16.29
N SER A 240 10.85 5.60 -15.90
CA SER A 240 11.67 4.46 -15.44
C SER A 240 11.17 3.85 -14.14
N LEU A 241 10.72 4.66 -13.19
CA LEU A 241 10.13 4.20 -11.93
C LEU A 241 8.84 3.41 -12.19
N ILE A 242 7.93 3.97 -12.99
CA ILE A 242 6.67 3.32 -13.36
C ILE A 242 6.94 2.00 -14.07
N ALA A 243 7.77 2.01 -15.12
CA ALA A 243 8.07 0.82 -15.90
C ALA A 243 8.74 -0.26 -15.02
N THR A 244 9.70 0.12 -14.18
CA THR A 244 10.40 -0.83 -13.31
C THR A 244 9.46 -1.43 -12.27
N ALA A 245 8.67 -0.60 -11.58
CA ALA A 245 7.70 -1.06 -10.59
C ALA A 245 6.64 -1.97 -11.19
N LEU A 246 6.04 -1.60 -12.32
CA LEU A 246 5.04 -2.43 -13.01
C LEU A 246 5.61 -3.77 -13.46
N ILE A 247 6.82 -3.79 -14.04
CA ILE A 247 7.44 -5.03 -14.48
C ILE A 247 7.76 -5.92 -13.28
N LEU A 248 8.34 -5.37 -12.20
CA LEU A 248 8.66 -6.14 -10.99
C LEU A 248 7.41 -6.68 -10.28
N LYS A 249 6.34 -5.89 -10.26
CA LYS A 249 5.04 -6.26 -9.69
C LYS A 249 4.39 -7.41 -10.44
N HIS A 250 4.45 -7.41 -11.77
CA HIS A 250 3.72 -8.37 -12.59
C HIS A 250 4.55 -9.59 -13.04
N PHE A 251 5.88 -9.49 -13.08
CA PHE A 251 6.74 -10.51 -13.67
C PHE A 251 7.91 -10.92 -12.76
N ASN A 252 8.15 -12.22 -12.69
CA ASN A 252 9.44 -12.78 -12.34
C ASN A 252 10.30 -12.82 -13.61
N LEU A 253 11.56 -12.39 -13.51
CA LEU A 253 12.45 -12.27 -14.65
C LEU A 253 13.68 -13.18 -14.46
N GLU A 254 14.07 -13.86 -15.52
CA GLU A 254 15.28 -14.68 -15.55
C GLU A 254 16.04 -14.49 -16.87
N PHE A 255 17.33 -14.78 -16.87
CA PHE A 255 18.09 -14.83 -18.12
C PHE A 255 17.51 -15.92 -19.05
N VAL A 256 17.36 -15.61 -20.34
CA VAL A 256 17.09 -16.65 -21.35
C VAL A 256 18.30 -17.57 -21.49
N ASP A 257 19.51 -16.99 -21.44
CA ASP A 257 20.79 -17.68 -21.43
C ASP A 257 21.48 -17.40 -20.08
N PRO A 258 21.48 -18.35 -19.12
CA PRO A 258 22.12 -18.18 -17.82
C PRO A 258 23.62 -17.89 -17.88
N SER A 259 24.28 -18.15 -19.02
CA SER A 259 25.69 -17.86 -19.26
C SER A 259 25.95 -16.50 -19.93
N TYR A 260 24.89 -15.70 -20.14
CA TYR A 260 25.03 -14.37 -20.74
C TYR A 260 25.87 -13.45 -19.86
N ASP A 261 27.03 -13.04 -20.37
CA ASP A 261 27.80 -11.94 -19.83
C ASP A 261 27.47 -10.61 -20.52
N LEU A 262 27.58 -9.52 -19.77
CA LEU A 262 27.26 -8.18 -20.26
C LEU A 262 28.14 -7.77 -21.44
N ARG A 263 27.58 -7.82 -22.65
CA ARG A 263 28.18 -7.25 -23.86
C ARG A 263 27.61 -5.86 -24.06
N ILE A 264 28.47 -4.87 -24.31
CA ILE A 264 28.02 -3.50 -24.58
C ILE A 264 27.79 -3.31 -26.08
N LYS A 265 26.57 -2.91 -26.45
CA LYS A 265 26.25 -2.41 -27.78
C LYS A 265 26.28 -0.88 -27.75
N GLN A 266 27.10 -0.29 -28.61
CA GLN A 266 27.27 1.16 -28.71
C GLN A 266 26.72 1.68 -30.03
N ILE A 267 25.78 2.61 -29.97
CA ILE A 267 25.13 3.26 -31.12
C ILE A 267 24.92 4.75 -30.86
N GLY A 268 25.95 5.41 -30.31
CA GLY A 268 25.91 6.77 -29.77
C GLY A 268 25.74 6.77 -28.25
N THR A 269 24.76 6.02 -27.76
CA THR A 269 24.59 5.61 -26.35
C THR A 269 25.01 4.15 -26.17
N ILE A 270 25.03 3.67 -24.93
CA ILE A 270 25.33 2.27 -24.59
C ILE A 270 24.08 1.53 -24.08
N LYS A 271 23.99 0.23 -24.39
CA LYS A 271 23.02 -0.71 -23.83
C LYS A 271 23.54 -2.15 -23.85
N PRO A 272 22.92 -3.10 -23.13
CA PRO A 272 23.23 -4.52 -23.26
C PRO A 272 23.01 -5.04 -24.70
N GLY A 273 23.98 -5.76 -25.25
CA GLY A 273 23.97 -6.33 -26.59
C GLY A 273 23.57 -7.80 -26.59
N GLY A 274 22.44 -8.13 -27.20
CA GLY A 274 21.95 -9.51 -27.28
C GLY A 274 21.35 -10.04 -25.97
N PHE A 275 21.17 -9.17 -24.97
CA PHE A 275 20.52 -9.48 -23.70
C PHE A 275 19.05 -9.84 -23.92
N LYS A 276 18.66 -11.03 -23.47
CA LYS A 276 17.28 -11.53 -23.55
C LYS A 276 16.85 -12.01 -22.17
N ILE A 277 15.64 -11.59 -21.78
CA ILE A 277 15.01 -11.93 -20.50
C ILE A 277 13.80 -12.82 -20.79
N ARG A 278 13.60 -13.86 -19.98
CA ARG A 278 12.34 -14.61 -19.92
C ARG A 278 11.52 -14.02 -18.78
N ALA A 279 10.33 -13.53 -19.11
CA ALA A 279 9.36 -13.05 -18.13
C ALA A 279 8.34 -14.15 -17.82
N ARG A 280 8.14 -14.45 -16.55
CA ARG A 280 7.06 -15.33 -16.05
C ARG A 280 6.08 -14.49 -15.23
N PRO A 281 4.78 -14.52 -15.52
CA PRO A 281 3.79 -13.81 -14.69
C PRO A 281 3.88 -14.28 -13.23
N ARG A 282 3.81 -13.35 -12.26
CA ARG A 282 3.79 -13.68 -10.83
C ARG A 282 2.44 -14.27 -10.37
N GLN A 283 1.35 -13.94 -11.07
CA GLN A 283 0.01 -14.57 -11.06
C GLN A 283 -0.71 -14.19 -12.38
N GLN A 284 -1.85 -14.82 -12.71
CA GLN A 284 -2.63 -14.59 -13.93
C GLN A 284 -3.14 -13.14 -14.00
N VAL A 285 -2.32 -12.24 -14.53
CA VAL A 285 -2.74 -10.87 -14.82
C VAL A 285 -3.69 -10.99 -16.01
N LYS A 286 -4.97 -10.64 -15.83
CA LYS A 286 -5.70 -9.96 -16.90
C LYS A 286 -4.95 -8.66 -17.11
N ILE A 287 -3.89 -8.74 -17.90
CA ILE A 287 -3.27 -7.53 -18.42
C ILE A 287 -4.38 -6.97 -19.30
N PRO A 288 -4.80 -5.71 -19.16
CA PRO A 288 -5.39 -5.03 -20.28
C PRO A 288 -4.27 -4.82 -21.32
N LEU A 289 -3.74 -5.92 -21.87
CA LEU A 289 -2.92 -5.92 -23.08
C LEU A 289 -3.91 -5.87 -24.23
N GLY A 290 -4.49 -4.69 -24.30
CA GLY A 290 -5.40 -4.23 -25.28
C GLY A 290 -5.42 -2.73 -25.09
N ILE A 291 -4.49 -2.04 -25.74
CA ILE A 291 -4.94 -0.90 -26.54
C ILE A 291 -5.91 -1.52 -27.57
N SER A 292 -7.11 -1.87 -27.12
CA SER A 292 -8.23 -2.02 -28.02
C SER A 292 -8.56 -0.57 -28.32
N VAL A 293 -7.98 -0.08 -29.41
CA VAL A 293 -8.69 0.91 -30.21
C VAL A 293 -10.04 0.26 -30.46
N LYS A 294 -11.05 0.61 -29.65
CA LYS A 294 -12.42 0.42 -30.06
C LYS A 294 -12.58 1.30 -31.28
N LYS A 295 -12.30 0.70 -32.43
CA LYS A 295 -12.89 1.11 -33.68
C LYS A 295 -14.40 1.08 -33.40
N GLN A 296 -15.03 2.26 -33.38
CA GLN A 296 -16.47 2.33 -33.53
C GLN A 296 -16.75 1.67 -34.89
N GLU A 297 -17.18 0.41 -34.88
CA GLU A 297 -18.04 -0.07 -35.95
C GLU A 297 -19.41 0.55 -35.72
N GLU A 298 -19.90 1.16 -36.79
CA GLU A 298 -21.19 1.80 -36.90
C GLU A 298 -22.28 0.87 -36.38
N MET A 299 -22.93 1.26 -35.28
CA MET A 299 -24.27 0.78 -35.02
C MET A 299 -25.22 1.50 -35.98
N THR A 300 -25.57 0.81 -37.06
CA THR A 300 -26.81 1.08 -37.79
C THR A 300 -27.97 1.13 -36.80
N PRO A 301 -28.86 2.14 -36.86
CA PRO A 301 -29.90 2.31 -35.86
C PRO A 301 -30.94 1.21 -36.01
N VAL A 302 -31.11 0.37 -34.99
CA VAL A 302 -32.36 -0.37 -34.80
C VAL A 302 -33.30 0.54 -34.03
N GLN A 303 -34.37 0.93 -34.71
CA GLN A 303 -35.47 1.74 -34.18
C GLN A 303 -35.99 1.14 -32.87
N ALA A 304 -35.74 1.84 -31.76
CA ALA A 304 -36.63 1.79 -30.62
C ALA A 304 -37.78 2.76 -30.91
N GLN A 305 -38.98 2.23 -30.91
CA GLN A 305 -40.22 2.98 -31.10
C GLN A 305 -40.30 4.15 -30.13
N THR A 306 -40.58 5.31 -30.69
CA THR A 306 -40.99 6.54 -30.01
C THR A 306 -42.17 6.29 -29.09
N THR A 307 -42.02 6.62 -27.81
CA THR A 307 -43.14 7.09 -26.98
C THR A 307 -42.68 8.26 -26.11
N GLU A 308 -43.16 9.43 -26.54
CA GLU A 308 -43.45 10.66 -25.79
C GLU A 308 -42.29 11.55 -25.29
N THR A 309 -42.30 12.76 -25.84
CA THR A 309 -41.37 13.88 -25.67
C THR A 309 -41.50 14.53 -24.29
N ASN A 310 -40.55 14.33 -23.39
CA ASN A 310 -40.27 15.30 -22.34
C ASN A 310 -39.42 16.43 -22.94
N GLN A 311 -40.03 17.61 -23.14
CA GLN A 311 -39.32 18.82 -23.59
C GLN A 311 -38.41 19.33 -22.46
N PHE A 312 -37.12 18.98 -22.51
CA PHE A 312 -36.12 19.53 -21.61
C PHE A 312 -35.89 21.03 -21.89
N GLN A 313 -35.79 21.84 -20.83
CA GLN A 313 -35.51 23.28 -20.94
C GLN A 313 -34.00 23.54 -21.11
N PRO A 314 -33.57 24.48 -21.98
CA PRO A 314 -32.14 24.73 -22.21
C PRO A 314 -31.48 25.46 -21.01
N LEU A 315 -30.26 25.06 -20.64
CA LEU A 315 -29.45 25.65 -19.57
C LEU A 315 -27.97 25.74 -20.00
N SER A 316 -27.31 26.86 -19.79
CA SER A 316 -25.88 27.00 -20.11
C SER A 316 -25.01 26.97 -18.85
N ILE A 317 -23.92 26.21 -18.88
CA ILE A 317 -22.95 26.13 -17.79
C ILE A 317 -21.57 26.52 -18.33
N LEU A 318 -20.97 27.56 -17.76
CA LEU A 318 -19.68 28.11 -18.16
C LEU A 318 -18.67 27.92 -17.04
N PHE A 319 -17.41 27.64 -17.38
CA PHE A 319 -16.38 27.51 -16.36
C PHE A 319 -15.04 28.17 -16.68
N GLY A 320 -14.32 28.56 -15.62
CA GLY A 320 -12.92 28.98 -15.65
C GLY A 320 -12.09 28.13 -14.70
N SER A 321 -11.08 27.42 -15.21
CA SER A 321 -10.28 26.48 -14.41
C SER A 321 -8.87 26.29 -14.97
N ASN A 322 -7.84 26.33 -14.12
CA ASN A 322 -6.47 25.95 -14.48
C ASN A 322 -6.13 24.51 -14.03
N SER A 323 -6.58 24.09 -12.85
CA SER A 323 -6.30 22.76 -12.27
C SER A 323 -7.44 21.75 -12.42
N GLY A 324 -8.56 22.12 -13.05
CA GLY A 324 -9.67 21.23 -13.38
C GLY A 324 -10.82 21.15 -12.36
N SER A 325 -10.69 21.73 -11.16
CA SER A 325 -11.72 21.63 -10.11
C SER A 325 -13.06 22.28 -10.50
N CYS A 326 -13.03 23.51 -11.03
CA CYS A 326 -14.24 24.20 -11.50
C CYS A 326 -14.84 23.56 -12.77
N GLU A 327 -14.01 22.93 -13.59
CA GLU A 327 -14.48 22.14 -14.72
C GLU A 327 -15.24 20.90 -14.25
N SER A 328 -14.70 20.19 -13.24
CA SER A 328 -15.36 19.03 -12.62
C SER A 328 -16.75 19.42 -12.07
N PHE A 329 -16.83 20.51 -11.33
CA PHE A 329 -18.11 21.05 -10.82
C PHE A 329 -19.11 21.41 -11.93
N ALA A 330 -18.67 22.06 -13.00
CA ALA A 330 -19.53 22.35 -14.14
C ALA A 330 -20.07 21.07 -14.81
N ARG A 331 -19.26 19.99 -14.86
CA ARG A 331 -19.67 18.69 -15.39
C ARG A 331 -20.65 17.97 -14.46
N THR A 332 -20.47 18.05 -13.15
CA THR A 332 -21.43 17.52 -12.16
C THR A 332 -22.80 18.18 -12.34
N LEU A 333 -22.86 19.51 -12.39
CA LEU A 333 -24.12 20.25 -12.65
C LEU A 333 -24.79 19.83 -13.96
N ALA A 334 -24.01 19.63 -15.02
CA ALA A 334 -24.55 19.20 -16.31
C ALA A 334 -25.10 17.78 -16.30
N SER A 335 -24.50 16.89 -15.51
CA SER A 335 -24.96 15.51 -15.33
C SER A 335 -26.25 15.44 -14.51
N GLU A 336 -26.43 16.35 -13.56
CA GLU A 336 -27.62 16.42 -12.70
C GLU A 336 -28.79 17.13 -13.39
N ALA A 337 -28.53 18.14 -14.24
CA ALA A 337 -29.56 18.93 -14.89
C ALA A 337 -30.70 18.16 -15.60
N PRO A 338 -30.47 17.00 -16.27
CA PRO A 338 -31.54 16.20 -16.85
C PRO A 338 -32.54 15.63 -15.85
N THR A 339 -32.13 15.30 -14.61
CA THR A 339 -33.06 14.82 -13.58
C THR A 339 -34.03 15.92 -13.14
N HIS A 340 -33.63 17.17 -13.33
CA HIS A 340 -34.40 18.39 -13.07
C HIS A 340 -35.14 18.92 -14.30
N GLY A 341 -35.13 18.19 -15.42
CA GLY A 341 -35.85 18.59 -16.64
C GLY A 341 -35.12 19.63 -17.51
N PHE A 342 -33.81 19.78 -17.34
CA PHE A 342 -32.98 20.67 -18.16
C PHE A 342 -32.04 19.91 -19.11
N ASN A 343 -31.77 20.50 -20.28
CA ASN A 343 -30.73 20.05 -21.20
C ASN A 343 -29.61 21.10 -21.23
N THR A 344 -28.38 20.68 -20.96
CA THR A 344 -27.27 21.59 -20.69
C THR A 344 -26.28 21.73 -21.84
N THR A 345 -25.71 22.92 -21.99
CA THR A 345 -24.52 23.16 -22.80
C THR A 345 -23.38 23.63 -21.91
N ILE A 346 -22.23 22.95 -21.98
CA ILE A 346 -21.02 23.31 -21.21
C ILE A 346 -20.00 24.00 -22.11
N ALA A 347 -19.41 25.11 -21.64
CA ALA A 347 -18.32 25.80 -22.34
C ALA A 347 -17.34 26.48 -21.37
N THR A 348 -16.19 26.94 -21.87
CA THR A 348 -15.27 27.78 -21.07
C THR A 348 -15.72 29.24 -21.11
N LEU A 349 -15.35 30.05 -20.10
CA LEU A 349 -15.73 31.47 -20.06
C LEU A 349 -15.23 32.24 -21.29
N ASP A 350 -13.98 32.04 -21.70
CA ASP A 350 -13.43 32.74 -22.87
C ASP A 350 -14.08 32.32 -24.20
N SER A 351 -14.67 31.12 -24.27
CA SER A 351 -15.28 30.62 -25.51
C SER A 351 -16.63 31.25 -25.87
N VAL A 352 -17.28 31.97 -24.95
CA VAL A 352 -18.60 32.60 -25.18
C VAL A 352 -18.52 34.11 -25.41
N ILE A 353 -17.32 34.64 -25.60
CA ILE A 353 -17.13 36.08 -25.86
C ILE A 353 -17.87 36.48 -27.12
N GLY A 354 -18.74 37.49 -27.00
CA GLY A 354 -19.60 37.96 -28.09
C GLY A 354 -20.82 37.08 -28.39
N THR A 355 -20.97 35.92 -27.76
CA THR A 355 -22.05 34.94 -28.01
C THR A 355 -22.70 34.42 -26.72
N ILE A 356 -22.59 35.17 -25.63
CA ILE A 356 -23.19 34.82 -24.34
C ILE A 356 -24.71 34.59 -24.54
N PRO A 357 -25.24 33.40 -24.19
CA PRO A 357 -26.65 33.10 -24.38
C PRO A 357 -27.53 34.02 -23.52
N CYS A 358 -28.44 34.75 -24.16
CA CYS A 358 -29.42 35.61 -23.48
C CYS A 358 -30.82 35.00 -23.42
N ASP A 359 -31.06 33.89 -24.13
CA ASP A 359 -32.35 33.20 -24.24
C ASP A 359 -32.59 32.16 -23.13
N ARG A 360 -31.58 31.87 -22.30
CA ARG A 360 -31.59 30.81 -21.29
C ARG A 360 -30.77 31.19 -20.05
N PRO A 361 -30.96 30.51 -18.90
CA PRO A 361 -30.13 30.74 -17.71
C PRO A 361 -28.66 30.34 -17.95
N VAL A 362 -27.73 31.12 -17.38
CA VAL A 362 -26.27 30.92 -17.50
C VAL A 362 -25.62 30.73 -16.13
N ILE A 363 -25.10 29.54 -15.87
CA ILE A 363 -24.45 29.18 -14.61
C ILE A 363 -22.93 29.26 -14.79
N ILE A 364 -22.22 29.98 -13.94
CA ILE A 364 -20.77 30.21 -14.07
C ILE A 364 -20.04 29.60 -12.88
N VAL A 365 -19.05 28.75 -13.12
CA VAL A 365 -18.20 28.15 -12.07
C VAL A 365 -16.74 28.51 -12.33
N THR A 366 -16.12 29.32 -11.48
CA THR A 366 -14.76 29.84 -11.76
C THR A 366 -13.90 30.03 -10.52
N SER A 367 -12.59 30.11 -10.70
CA SER A 367 -11.62 30.30 -9.62
C SER A 367 -10.70 31.50 -9.82
N SER A 368 -10.05 31.92 -8.72
CA SER A 368 -8.99 32.94 -8.74
C SER A 368 -7.62 32.31 -8.50
N TYR A 369 -6.61 32.68 -9.30
CA TYR A 369 -5.21 32.31 -9.08
C TYR A 369 -4.40 33.56 -8.80
N GLU A 370 -3.92 33.71 -7.56
CA GLU A 370 -3.20 34.92 -7.08
C GLU A 370 -3.96 36.24 -7.40
N GLY A 371 -5.29 36.20 -7.38
CA GLY A 371 -6.15 37.35 -7.64
C GLY A 371 -6.35 37.69 -9.11
N GLN A 372 -5.92 36.81 -10.02
CA GLN A 372 -6.11 36.89 -11.46
C GLN A 372 -7.07 35.79 -11.97
N PRO A 373 -7.71 35.99 -13.14
CA PRO A 373 -8.59 34.99 -13.73
C PRO A 373 -7.83 33.72 -14.12
N CYS A 374 -8.55 32.60 -14.19
CA CYS A 374 -8.06 31.40 -14.86
C CYS A 374 -7.68 31.70 -16.31
N ASN A 375 -6.73 30.95 -16.88
CA ASN A 375 -6.24 31.16 -18.24
C ASN A 375 -7.35 31.14 -19.30
N ASN A 376 -8.41 30.34 -19.07
CA ASN A 376 -9.60 30.24 -19.92
C ASN A 376 -10.78 31.14 -19.47
N ALA A 377 -10.51 32.16 -18.64
CA ALA A 377 -11.46 33.17 -18.20
C ALA A 377 -10.89 34.60 -18.30
N LYS A 378 -9.64 34.78 -18.75
CA LYS A 378 -8.97 36.10 -18.79
C LYS A 378 -9.64 37.03 -19.78
N GLN A 379 -9.96 36.53 -20.97
CA GLN A 379 -10.57 37.33 -22.03
C GLN A 379 -12.02 37.68 -21.69
N PHE A 380 -12.74 36.78 -21.04
CA PHE A 380 -14.12 37.00 -20.60
C PHE A 380 -14.19 38.10 -19.55
N VAL A 381 -13.29 38.09 -18.56
CA VAL A 381 -13.20 39.14 -17.53
C VAL A 381 -12.90 40.50 -18.16
N ALA A 382 -11.93 40.58 -19.08
CA ALA A 382 -11.64 41.82 -19.81
C ALA A 382 -12.80 42.27 -20.72
N TYR A 383 -13.54 41.32 -21.30
CA TYR A 383 -14.69 41.60 -22.14
C TYR A 383 -15.84 42.24 -21.35
N LEU A 384 -16.09 41.82 -20.11
CA LEU A 384 -17.12 42.42 -19.25
C LEU A 384 -16.86 43.92 -18.99
N GLU A 385 -15.59 44.35 -18.88
CA GLU A 385 -15.21 45.77 -18.70
C GLU A 385 -15.56 46.64 -19.91
N SER A 386 -15.53 46.05 -21.10
CA SER A 386 -15.75 46.76 -22.37
C SER A 386 -17.22 46.86 -22.79
N LYS A 387 -18.13 46.19 -22.07
CA LYS A 387 -19.55 46.08 -22.44
C LYS A 387 -20.40 47.14 -21.73
N PRO A 388 -21.31 47.83 -22.43
CA PRO A 388 -22.19 48.81 -21.80
C PRO A 388 -23.42 48.18 -21.11
N GLU A 389 -23.93 47.05 -21.61
CA GLU A 389 -25.14 46.37 -21.08
C GLU A 389 -25.15 44.88 -21.47
N LEU A 390 -25.65 44.00 -20.58
CA LEU A 390 -25.80 42.56 -20.77
C LEU A 390 -26.97 42.00 -19.94
N LYS A 391 -28.12 41.75 -20.58
CA LYS A 391 -29.34 41.23 -19.93
C LYS A 391 -29.41 39.71 -19.99
N ILE A 392 -28.86 39.04 -18.97
CA ILE A 392 -28.91 37.58 -18.82
C ILE A 392 -29.41 37.18 -17.44
N LYS A 393 -29.99 35.99 -17.31
CA LYS A 393 -30.25 35.37 -16.00
C LYS A 393 -29.05 34.51 -15.63
N TYR A 394 -28.41 34.74 -14.49
CA TYR A 394 -27.16 34.06 -14.17
C TYR A 394 -27.03 33.64 -12.70
N ALA A 395 -26.14 32.69 -12.44
CA ALA A 395 -25.68 32.34 -11.10
C ALA A 395 -24.17 32.06 -11.13
N VAL A 396 -23.43 32.43 -10.09
CA VAL A 396 -21.98 32.23 -10.02
C VAL A 396 -21.60 31.39 -8.80
N PHE A 397 -20.77 30.37 -9.02
CA PHE A 397 -20.06 29.67 -7.96
C PHE A 397 -18.56 29.96 -8.06
N GLY A 398 -17.99 30.46 -6.97
CA GLY A 398 -16.58 30.84 -6.90
C GLY A 398 -15.75 29.85 -6.10
N ALA A 399 -14.63 29.40 -6.66
CA ALA A 399 -13.64 28.59 -5.96
C ALA A 399 -12.38 29.40 -5.61
N GLY A 400 -11.89 29.25 -4.39
CA GLY A 400 -10.69 29.93 -3.90
C GLY A 400 -10.13 29.25 -2.66
N HIS A 401 -9.06 29.78 -2.09
CA HIS A 401 -8.41 29.24 -0.89
C HIS A 401 -8.14 30.38 0.11
N HIS A 402 -8.63 30.28 1.36
CA HIS A 402 -8.59 31.42 2.30
C HIS A 402 -7.17 31.88 2.70
N ASP A 403 -6.17 31.00 2.67
CA ASP A 403 -4.77 31.38 2.94
C ASP A 403 -4.24 32.48 1.99
N TRP A 404 -4.83 32.64 0.80
CA TRP A 404 -4.58 33.77 -0.09
C TRP A 404 -5.45 34.98 0.27
N VAL A 405 -5.34 35.43 1.52
CA VAL A 405 -6.23 36.40 2.20
C VAL A 405 -6.56 37.65 1.35
N ASN A 406 -5.57 38.22 0.66
CA ASN A 406 -5.75 39.46 -0.14
C ASN A 406 -6.40 39.23 -1.51
N THR A 407 -6.52 37.98 -1.95
CA THR A 407 -6.96 37.62 -3.31
C THR A 407 -8.03 36.54 -3.32
N TYR A 408 -8.51 36.14 -2.14
CA TYR A 408 -9.51 35.12 -1.96
C TYR A 408 -10.80 35.50 -2.69
N GLN A 409 -11.28 34.61 -3.57
CA GLN A 409 -12.54 34.76 -4.32
C GLN A 409 -12.63 35.99 -5.24
N LYS A 410 -11.51 36.69 -5.48
CA LYS A 410 -11.50 38.00 -6.16
C LYS A 410 -12.18 38.00 -7.54
N ILE A 411 -11.92 36.99 -8.36
CA ILE A 411 -12.46 36.90 -9.73
C ILE A 411 -13.93 36.45 -9.77
N PRO A 412 -14.35 35.41 -9.03
CA PRO A 412 -15.78 35.10 -8.91
C PRO A 412 -16.62 36.27 -8.38
N ILE A 413 -16.13 37.01 -7.38
CA ILE A 413 -16.79 38.22 -6.87
C ILE A 413 -16.93 39.25 -7.99
N TYR A 414 -15.82 39.53 -8.67
CA TYR A 414 -15.79 40.50 -9.76
C TYR A 414 -16.79 40.15 -10.87
N ILE A 415 -16.86 38.90 -11.32
CA ILE A 415 -17.79 38.47 -12.37
C ILE A 415 -19.24 38.61 -11.91
N ASP A 416 -19.56 38.16 -10.69
CA ASP A 416 -20.92 38.21 -10.15
C ASP A 416 -21.44 39.65 -10.02
N GLU A 417 -20.65 40.57 -9.47
CA GLU A 417 -21.04 41.97 -9.31
C GLU A 417 -21.09 42.74 -10.64
N THR A 418 -20.18 42.44 -11.56
CA THR A 418 -20.12 43.13 -12.85
C THR A 418 -21.31 42.75 -13.74
N LEU A 419 -21.72 41.47 -13.74
CA LEU A 419 -22.90 41.02 -14.47
C LEU A 419 -24.18 41.70 -13.96
N GLU A 420 -24.32 41.91 -12.66
CA GLU A 420 -25.44 42.66 -12.08
C GLU A 420 -25.45 44.12 -12.54
N LYS A 421 -24.29 44.79 -12.49
CA LYS A 421 -24.13 46.20 -12.93
C LYS A 421 -24.45 46.39 -14.42
N LEU A 422 -24.18 45.38 -15.25
CA LEU A 422 -24.48 45.40 -16.68
C LEU A 422 -25.96 45.09 -16.99
N GLY A 423 -26.81 44.83 -15.99
CA GLY A 423 -28.24 44.58 -16.18
C GLY A 423 -28.63 43.09 -16.18
N GLY A 424 -27.74 42.20 -15.75
CA GLY A 424 -28.03 40.79 -15.50
C GLY A 424 -28.90 40.60 -14.26
N THR A 425 -29.68 39.52 -14.23
CA THR A 425 -30.53 39.13 -13.08
C THR A 425 -29.97 37.88 -12.42
N ARG A 426 -29.56 38.01 -11.15
CA ARG A 426 -29.05 36.89 -10.35
C ARG A 426 -30.18 35.90 -10.00
N ILE A 427 -29.95 34.60 -10.20
CA ILE A 427 -30.92 33.51 -9.95
C ILE A 427 -30.88 33.07 -8.48
N VAL A 428 -29.66 32.88 -7.97
CA VAL A 428 -29.36 32.58 -6.56
C VAL A 428 -28.09 33.32 -6.15
N ASP A 429 -27.92 33.57 -4.86
CA ASP A 429 -26.71 34.22 -4.32
C ASP A 429 -25.43 33.48 -4.73
N ARG A 430 -24.32 34.22 -4.85
CA ARG A 430 -23.03 33.67 -5.29
C ARG A 430 -22.55 32.59 -4.32
N GLY A 431 -22.28 31.40 -4.83
CA GLY A 431 -21.68 30.33 -4.05
C GLY A 431 -20.19 30.58 -3.77
N ILE A 432 -19.73 30.21 -2.58
CA ILE A 432 -18.36 30.45 -2.11
C ILE A 432 -17.74 29.13 -1.67
N GLY A 433 -16.93 28.53 -2.54
CA GLY A 433 -16.13 27.34 -2.24
C GLY A 433 -14.73 27.71 -1.77
N ASP A 434 -14.37 27.28 -0.57
CA ASP A 434 -13.02 27.39 -0.01
C ASP A 434 -12.28 26.05 -0.06
N SER A 435 -11.21 25.92 -0.85
CA SER A 435 -10.47 24.67 -1.01
C SER A 435 -9.69 24.25 0.24
N ALA A 436 -9.51 25.15 1.22
CA ALA A 436 -9.00 24.83 2.55
C ALA A 436 -10.10 24.63 3.61
N GLY A 437 -11.36 24.85 3.23
CA GLY A 437 -12.54 24.63 4.06
C GLY A 437 -13.44 23.55 3.46
N ASP A 438 -14.76 23.68 3.66
CA ASP A 438 -15.75 22.76 3.10
C ASP A 438 -16.07 23.10 1.63
N PHE A 439 -15.10 22.82 0.76
CA PHE A 439 -15.14 23.18 -0.65
C PHE A 439 -16.30 22.54 -1.41
N PHE A 440 -16.52 21.25 -1.16
CA PHE A 440 -17.51 20.43 -1.86
C PHE A 440 -18.90 20.58 -1.24
N GLY A 441 -19.01 20.63 0.10
CA GLY A 441 -20.30 20.84 0.76
C GLY A 441 -20.90 22.22 0.43
N ALA A 442 -20.07 23.26 0.30
CA ALA A 442 -20.52 24.57 -0.16
C ALA A 442 -21.08 24.53 -1.61
N PHE A 443 -20.50 23.69 -2.47
CA PHE A 443 -20.97 23.50 -3.85
C PHE A 443 -22.27 22.69 -3.91
N GLU A 444 -22.39 21.62 -3.14
CA GLU A 444 -23.59 20.79 -3.04
C GLU A 444 -24.80 21.60 -2.54
N ALA A 445 -24.63 22.32 -1.42
CA ALA A 445 -25.69 23.15 -0.85
C ALA A 445 -26.16 24.26 -1.81
N TRP A 446 -25.21 24.88 -2.52
CA TRP A 446 -25.52 25.89 -3.52
C TRP A 446 -26.24 25.29 -4.74
N THR A 447 -25.84 24.10 -5.18
CA THR A 447 -26.43 23.37 -6.31
C THR A 447 -27.87 22.94 -6.03
N GLU A 448 -28.14 22.43 -4.83
CA GLU A 448 -29.50 22.07 -4.42
C GLU A 448 -30.44 23.29 -4.48
N ASN A 449 -30.01 24.42 -3.91
CA ASN A 449 -30.77 25.66 -3.96
C ASN A 449 -30.97 26.16 -5.40
N LEU A 450 -29.92 26.10 -6.22
CA LEU A 450 -29.97 26.50 -7.63
C LEU A 450 -31.05 25.73 -8.40
N PHE A 451 -31.06 24.40 -8.34
CA PHE A 451 -32.03 23.59 -9.07
C PHE A 451 -33.45 23.72 -8.52
N GLN A 452 -33.63 23.90 -7.20
CA GLN A 452 -34.94 24.20 -6.62
C GLN A 452 -35.54 25.49 -7.18
N VAL A 453 -34.73 26.55 -7.31
CA VAL A 453 -35.17 27.83 -7.87
C VAL A 453 -35.41 27.73 -9.38
N LEU A 454 -34.51 27.09 -10.13
CA LEU A 454 -34.66 26.89 -11.58
C LEU A 454 -35.92 26.10 -11.93
N CYS A 455 -36.21 24.98 -11.23
CA CYS A 455 -37.41 24.18 -11.47
C CYS A 455 -38.69 25.00 -11.24
N LYS A 456 -38.73 25.80 -10.16
CA LYS A 456 -39.86 26.70 -9.86
C LYS A 456 -40.04 27.78 -10.92
N MET A 457 -38.95 28.41 -11.37
CA MET A 457 -38.98 29.45 -12.41
C MET A 457 -39.49 28.93 -13.77
N ASN A 458 -39.26 27.65 -14.07
CA ASN A 458 -39.59 27.04 -15.35
C ASN A 458 -40.86 26.15 -15.30
N GLY A 459 -41.55 26.07 -14.16
CA GLY A 459 -42.79 25.31 -13.99
C GLY A 459 -42.60 23.78 -14.10
N LEU A 460 -41.40 23.27 -13.83
CA LEU A 460 -41.06 21.85 -13.93
C LEU A 460 -41.31 21.15 -12.57
N GLN A 461 -41.97 19.98 -12.61
CA GLN A 461 -42.02 19.06 -11.47
C GLN A 461 -40.87 18.05 -11.59
N ALA A 462 -40.10 17.88 -10.51
CA ALA A 462 -38.95 16.97 -10.49
C ALA A 462 -39.38 15.55 -10.90
N VAL A 463 -38.77 15.00 -11.95
CA VAL A 463 -39.08 13.66 -12.45
C VAL A 463 -38.24 12.66 -11.66
N ILE A 464 -38.88 11.86 -10.81
CA ILE A 464 -38.21 10.75 -10.10
C ILE A 464 -37.96 9.63 -11.13
N GLY A 465 -36.76 9.60 -11.69
CA GLY A 465 -36.27 8.52 -12.53
C GLY A 465 -35.94 7.27 -11.70
N GLN A 466 -36.38 6.11 -12.17
CA GLN A 466 -36.15 4.79 -11.57
C GLN A 466 -34.67 4.52 -11.30
N GLU A 467 -34.40 4.00 -10.10
CA GLU A 467 -33.07 3.64 -9.61
C GLU A 467 -32.39 2.59 -10.50
N LYS A 468 -31.22 2.94 -11.03
CA LYS A 468 -30.14 1.95 -11.15
C LYS A 468 -29.45 1.91 -9.81
N LEU A 469 -29.70 0.86 -9.03
CA LEU A 469 -28.98 0.59 -7.79
C LEU A 469 -27.50 0.38 -8.12
N SER A 470 -26.68 1.44 -8.00
CA SER A 470 -25.23 1.30 -7.98
C SER A 470 -24.84 0.91 -6.55
N ILE A 471 -24.56 -0.37 -6.35
CA ILE A 471 -23.98 -0.86 -5.11
C ILE A 471 -22.49 -0.48 -5.14
N GLU A 472 -22.13 0.59 -4.45
CA GLU A 472 -20.73 0.83 -4.10
C GLU A 472 -20.38 -0.04 -2.89
N ILE A 473 -19.55 -1.06 -3.12
CA ILE A 473 -19.03 -1.88 -2.04
C ILE A 473 -17.93 -1.07 -1.35
N VAL A 474 -18.29 -0.33 -0.31
CA VAL A 474 -17.31 0.27 0.60
C VAL A 474 -16.68 -0.86 1.41
N ASN A 475 -15.54 -1.37 0.96
CA ASN A 475 -14.76 -2.35 1.71
C ASN A 475 -14.22 -1.71 2.99
N SER A 476 -15.03 -1.71 4.05
CA SER A 476 -14.61 -1.36 5.42
C SER A 476 -13.74 -2.50 5.97
N THR A 477 -12.49 -2.59 5.54
CA THR A 477 -11.50 -3.41 6.27
C THR A 477 -11.16 -2.67 7.54
N ARG A 478 -11.55 -3.24 8.69
CA ARG A 478 -11.20 -2.71 10.02
C ARG A 478 -9.69 -2.55 10.12
N ASN A 479 -9.18 -1.32 10.05
CA ASN A 479 -7.73 -1.05 10.11
C ASN A 479 -7.24 -1.03 11.58
N LEU A 480 -7.51 -2.11 12.31
CA LEU A 480 -7.10 -2.27 13.71
C LEU A 480 -5.83 -3.11 13.73
N GLY A 481 -4.71 -2.49 14.11
CA GLY A 481 -3.41 -3.17 14.16
C GLY A 481 -2.81 -3.50 12.78
N GLN A 482 -3.16 -2.73 11.74
CA GLN A 482 -2.61 -2.85 10.38
C GLN A 482 -2.91 -4.19 9.69
N ILE A 483 -4.07 -4.78 9.95
CA ILE A 483 -4.55 -5.98 9.24
C ILE A 483 -5.66 -5.58 8.29
N THR A 484 -5.32 -5.38 7.02
CA THR A 484 -6.27 -5.12 5.93
C THR A 484 -6.56 -6.36 5.10
N ASP A 485 -5.69 -7.35 5.18
CA ASP A 485 -5.78 -8.58 4.39
C ASP A 485 -6.76 -9.60 4.97
N VAL A 486 -7.29 -10.45 4.10
CA VAL A 486 -8.33 -11.43 4.42
C VAL A 486 -7.89 -12.82 4.01
N GLY A 487 -7.73 -13.72 4.98
CA GLY A 487 -7.53 -15.15 4.76
C GLY A 487 -8.86 -15.87 4.61
N ILE A 488 -8.80 -17.11 4.13
CA ILE A 488 -9.98 -17.97 3.93
C ILE A 488 -9.79 -19.25 4.73
N VAL A 489 -10.76 -19.61 5.56
CA VAL A 489 -10.72 -20.88 6.29
C VAL A 489 -10.95 -22.02 5.31
N THR A 490 -10.00 -22.95 5.23
CA THR A 490 -10.11 -24.15 4.38
C THR A 490 -10.54 -25.37 5.20
N GLU A 491 -10.13 -25.43 6.47
CA GLU A 491 -10.48 -26.52 7.38
C GLU A 491 -10.72 -25.99 8.80
N SER A 492 -11.70 -26.55 9.51
CA SER A 492 -11.92 -26.32 10.94
C SER A 492 -12.32 -27.65 11.59
N LYS A 493 -11.41 -28.21 12.40
CA LYS A 493 -11.55 -29.55 12.98
C LYS A 493 -11.42 -29.50 14.50
N LEU A 494 -12.36 -30.14 15.20
CA LEU A 494 -12.27 -30.39 16.63
C LEU A 494 -11.30 -31.55 16.87
N ILE A 495 -10.25 -31.31 17.67
CA ILE A 495 -9.24 -32.32 18.04
C ILE A 495 -9.59 -32.94 19.39
N VAL A 496 -9.97 -32.10 20.36
CA VAL A 496 -10.32 -32.50 21.71
C VAL A 496 -11.65 -31.85 22.07
N GLU A 497 -12.59 -32.64 22.57
CA GLU A 497 -13.88 -32.15 23.06
C GLU A 497 -13.74 -31.41 24.38
N ASP A 498 -14.68 -30.48 24.64
CA ASP A 498 -14.77 -29.82 25.94
C ASP A 498 -15.15 -30.84 27.01
N SER A 499 -14.47 -30.81 28.16
CA SER A 499 -14.68 -31.78 29.23
C SER A 499 -14.21 -31.24 30.58
N GLU A 500 -14.45 -32.00 31.66
CA GLU A 500 -13.92 -31.68 33.00
C GLU A 500 -12.39 -31.62 33.04
N LEU A 501 -11.70 -32.28 32.10
CA LEU A 501 -10.26 -32.19 31.98
C LEU A 501 -9.83 -30.81 31.47
N GLY A 502 -10.68 -30.14 30.69
CA GLY A 502 -10.62 -28.72 30.37
C GLY A 502 -11.04 -28.43 28.92
N PRO A 503 -10.68 -27.25 28.38
CA PRO A 503 -11.29 -26.71 27.18
C PRO A 503 -11.07 -27.53 25.91
N ALA A 504 -12.04 -27.42 25.01
CA ALA A 504 -11.98 -27.93 23.65
C ALA A 504 -10.76 -27.37 22.89
N LYS A 505 -10.17 -28.20 22.04
CA LYS A 505 -9.02 -27.83 21.20
C LYS A 505 -9.33 -28.03 19.73
N ARG A 506 -8.96 -27.03 18.92
CA ARG A 506 -9.26 -27.02 17.49
C ARG A 506 -8.01 -26.88 16.63
N HIS A 507 -8.04 -27.57 15.50
CA HIS A 507 -7.21 -27.32 14.35
C HIS A 507 -7.98 -26.41 13.39
N ILE A 508 -7.34 -25.39 12.87
CA ILE A 508 -7.90 -24.59 11.78
C ILE A 508 -6.83 -24.41 10.72
N GLU A 509 -7.20 -24.60 9.47
CA GLU A 509 -6.36 -24.30 8.32
C GLU A 509 -6.93 -23.05 7.63
N ILE A 510 -6.03 -22.12 7.32
CA ILE A 510 -6.33 -20.83 6.75
C ILE A 510 -5.45 -20.66 5.51
N GLU A 511 -6.07 -20.54 4.35
CA GLU A 511 -5.41 -20.03 3.15
C GLU A 511 -5.02 -18.56 3.41
N LEU A 512 -3.72 -18.30 3.28
CA LEU A 512 -3.15 -16.99 3.54
C LEU A 512 -3.61 -15.98 2.48
N PRO A 513 -3.71 -14.69 2.84
CA PRO A 513 -3.88 -13.65 1.86
C PRO A 513 -2.77 -13.66 0.82
N LYS A 514 -3.11 -13.32 -0.43
CA LYS A 514 -2.17 -13.35 -1.55
C LYS A 514 -0.95 -12.47 -1.27
N GLY A 515 0.24 -13.04 -1.46
CA GLY A 515 1.51 -12.33 -1.28
C GLY A 515 2.12 -12.47 0.12
N GLN A 516 1.41 -13.04 1.09
CA GLN A 516 1.99 -13.34 2.39
C GLN A 516 2.80 -14.66 2.34
N THR A 517 4.01 -14.63 2.89
CA THR A 517 4.87 -15.80 3.08
C THR A 517 5.18 -15.95 4.56
N TYR A 518 5.47 -17.17 4.99
CA TYR A 518 5.82 -17.47 6.38
C TYR A 518 6.94 -18.52 6.45
N HIS A 519 7.61 -18.57 7.59
CA HIS A 519 8.49 -19.68 7.99
C HIS A 519 7.83 -20.50 9.10
N ALA A 520 8.17 -21.78 9.19
CA ALA A 520 7.79 -22.56 10.36
C ALA A 520 8.34 -21.86 11.62
N GLY A 521 7.48 -21.65 12.62
CA GLY A 521 7.80 -20.88 13.83
C GLY A 521 7.29 -19.44 13.83
N ASP A 522 6.79 -18.91 12.71
CA ASP A 522 6.14 -17.59 12.66
C ASP A 522 4.75 -17.60 13.34
N TYR A 523 4.17 -16.41 13.49
CA TYR A 523 2.84 -16.21 14.04
C TYR A 523 1.83 -15.82 12.96
N LEU A 524 0.57 -16.22 13.14
CA LEU A 524 -0.56 -15.60 12.47
C LEU A 524 -1.23 -14.62 13.43
N ALA A 525 -1.24 -13.36 13.05
CA ALA A 525 -1.98 -12.31 13.74
C ALA A 525 -3.41 -12.26 13.20
N VAL A 526 -4.40 -12.43 14.07
CA VAL A 526 -5.83 -12.47 13.73
C VAL A 526 -6.55 -11.30 14.41
N LEU A 527 -7.39 -10.58 13.64
CA LEU A 527 -8.29 -9.57 14.17
C LEU A 527 -9.68 -10.18 14.42
N PRO A 528 -10.06 -10.49 15.68
CA PRO A 528 -11.28 -11.23 15.97
C PRO A 528 -12.52 -10.33 15.95
N THR A 529 -13.68 -10.89 16.28
CA THR A 529 -14.91 -10.15 16.59
C THR A 529 -15.46 -10.55 17.96
N ASN A 530 -16.14 -9.64 18.64
CA ASN A 530 -16.78 -9.92 19.93
C ASN A 530 -17.96 -10.90 19.78
N PRO A 531 -18.28 -11.68 20.83
CA PRO A 531 -19.42 -12.60 20.83
C PRO A 531 -20.74 -11.87 20.52
N PRO A 532 -21.54 -12.36 19.55
CA PRO A 532 -22.81 -11.73 19.18
C PRO A 532 -23.78 -11.55 20.36
N GLU A 533 -23.83 -12.50 21.29
CA GLU A 533 -24.72 -12.42 22.45
C GLU A 533 -24.37 -11.27 23.40
N LEU A 534 -23.07 -11.05 23.66
CA LEU A 534 -22.62 -9.94 24.49
C LEU A 534 -22.95 -8.59 23.83
N VAL A 535 -22.77 -8.49 22.51
CA VAL A 535 -23.11 -7.27 21.77
C VAL A 535 -24.61 -6.96 21.86
N ARG A 536 -25.48 -7.97 21.73
CA ARG A 536 -26.93 -7.79 21.88
C ARG A 536 -27.34 -7.37 23.29
N GLN A 537 -26.71 -7.93 24.32
CA GLN A 537 -26.96 -7.55 25.72
C GLN A 537 -26.60 -6.08 25.98
N ILE A 538 -25.45 -5.64 25.47
CA ILE A 538 -25.03 -4.23 25.58
C ILE A 538 -26.01 -3.31 24.85
N LEU A 539 -26.38 -3.61 23.60
CA LEU A 539 -27.34 -2.79 22.85
C LEU A 539 -28.68 -2.70 23.57
N LYS A 540 -29.16 -3.80 24.15
CA LYS A 540 -30.37 -3.82 24.97
C LYS A 540 -30.27 -2.90 26.19
N ARG A 541 -29.12 -2.86 26.88
CA ARG A 541 -28.90 -1.98 28.05
C ARG A 541 -28.97 -0.49 27.70
N PHE A 542 -28.58 -0.13 26.48
CA PHE A 542 -28.67 1.24 25.96
C PHE A 542 -29.94 1.51 25.15
N GLU A 543 -30.89 0.58 25.13
CA GLU A 543 -32.17 0.69 24.41
C GLU A 543 -32.00 0.91 22.89
N LEU A 544 -30.95 0.34 22.29
CA LEU A 544 -30.66 0.44 20.86
C LEU A 544 -31.01 -0.87 20.14
N SER A 545 -31.58 -0.77 18.93
CA SER A 545 -31.74 -1.93 18.04
C SER A 545 -30.43 -2.25 17.29
N THR A 546 -30.33 -3.46 16.73
CA THR A 546 -29.10 -3.93 16.07
C THR A 546 -28.78 -3.21 14.75
N ASP A 547 -29.79 -2.60 14.15
CA ASP A 547 -29.73 -1.87 12.88
C ASP A 547 -29.54 -0.35 13.05
N VAL A 548 -29.54 0.16 14.29
CA VAL A 548 -29.23 1.57 14.58
C VAL A 548 -27.91 1.95 13.92
N GLN A 549 -27.96 2.98 13.08
CA GLN A 549 -26.78 3.57 12.45
C GLN A 549 -26.24 4.73 13.30
N ILE A 550 -24.93 4.77 13.46
CA ILE A 550 -24.22 5.80 14.20
C ILE A 550 -23.19 6.43 13.28
N LYS A 551 -23.23 7.76 13.16
CA LYS A 551 -22.21 8.54 12.49
C LYS A 551 -21.29 9.14 13.56
N ILE A 552 -20.02 8.73 13.56
CA ILE A 552 -19.02 9.25 14.50
C ILE A 552 -18.25 10.37 13.80
N THR A 553 -18.19 11.52 14.46
CA THR A 553 -17.32 12.64 14.10
C THR A 553 -16.28 12.82 15.18
N SER A 554 -15.02 12.92 14.79
CA SER A 554 -13.90 13.15 15.70
C SER A 554 -13.01 14.24 15.14
N SER A 555 -12.63 15.19 15.99
CA SER A 555 -11.62 16.21 15.68
C SER A 555 -10.18 15.72 15.88
N THR A 556 -10.02 14.53 16.47
CA THR A 556 -8.75 13.86 16.71
C THR A 556 -8.72 12.49 16.03
N GLU A 557 -7.53 11.97 15.77
CA GLU A 557 -7.37 10.60 15.26
C GLU A 557 -8.04 9.59 16.21
N THR A 558 -8.84 8.67 15.67
CA THR A 558 -9.56 7.65 16.42
C THR A 558 -9.56 6.34 15.63
N PHE A 559 -9.57 5.22 16.35
CA PHE A 559 -9.67 3.89 15.74
C PHE A 559 -11.11 3.54 15.32
N LEU A 560 -12.09 4.34 15.75
CA LEU A 560 -13.49 4.18 15.38
C LEU A 560 -13.73 4.72 13.96
N PRO A 561 -14.65 4.12 13.19
CA PRO A 561 -14.96 4.59 11.85
C PRO A 561 -15.60 5.98 11.90
N THR A 562 -15.06 6.94 11.16
CA THR A 562 -15.56 8.32 11.09
C THR A 562 -16.01 8.69 9.68
N GLY A 563 -16.88 9.70 9.58
CA GLY A 563 -17.28 10.28 8.30
C GLY A 563 -18.44 9.57 7.59
N TYR A 564 -18.79 8.33 7.96
CA TYR A 564 -19.91 7.58 7.39
C TYR A 564 -20.75 6.88 8.47
N PRO A 565 -22.05 6.58 8.19
CA PRO A 565 -22.90 5.81 9.11
C PRO A 565 -22.42 4.36 9.22
N VAL A 566 -22.29 3.86 10.45
CA VAL A 566 -21.97 2.46 10.76
C VAL A 566 -22.91 1.96 11.84
N SER A 567 -23.36 0.71 11.73
CA SER A 567 -24.26 0.16 12.74
C SER A 567 -23.59 0.09 14.12
N ALA A 568 -24.34 0.39 15.19
CA ALA A 568 -23.88 0.25 16.57
C ALA A 568 -23.39 -1.19 16.84
N TYR A 569 -24.06 -2.17 16.24
CA TYR A 569 -23.68 -3.57 16.27
C TYR A 569 -22.28 -3.79 15.67
N THR A 570 -22.00 -3.25 14.48
CA THR A 570 -20.70 -3.37 13.81
C THR A 570 -19.59 -2.74 14.65
N ILE A 571 -19.83 -1.60 15.29
CA ILE A 571 -18.86 -0.94 16.18
C ILE A 571 -18.53 -1.83 17.38
N LEU A 572 -19.54 -2.27 18.13
CA LEU A 572 -19.37 -3.12 19.32
C LEU A 572 -18.79 -4.50 18.98
N CYS A 573 -19.17 -5.07 17.83
CA CYS A 573 -18.70 -6.37 17.38
C CYS A 573 -17.24 -6.30 16.92
N GLY A 574 -16.87 -5.24 16.20
CA GLY A 574 -15.64 -5.21 15.41
C GLY A 574 -14.54 -4.27 15.89
N TYR A 575 -14.85 -3.22 16.64
CA TYR A 575 -13.91 -2.09 16.85
C TYR A 575 -13.42 -1.93 18.28
N VAL A 576 -14.19 -2.35 19.28
CA VAL A 576 -13.90 -2.09 20.70
C VAL A 576 -13.70 -3.38 21.50
N GLU A 577 -12.91 -3.32 22.56
CA GLU A 577 -12.70 -4.43 23.50
C GLU A 577 -13.72 -4.38 24.64
N LEU A 578 -14.62 -5.36 24.71
CA LEU A 578 -15.74 -5.38 25.65
C LEU A 578 -15.41 -6.09 26.96
N SER A 579 -14.42 -6.98 26.97
CA SER A 579 -14.11 -7.87 28.10
C SER A 579 -12.94 -7.38 28.97
N GLN A 580 -12.58 -6.10 28.87
CA GLN A 580 -11.51 -5.52 29.68
C GLN A 580 -12.03 -5.15 31.09
N PRO A 581 -11.28 -5.51 32.15
CA PRO A 581 -11.63 -5.06 33.50
C PRO A 581 -11.69 -3.54 33.60
N ILE A 582 -12.70 -3.02 34.27
CA ILE A 582 -12.92 -1.59 34.47
C ILE A 582 -11.78 -0.97 35.31
N SER A 583 -11.28 0.19 34.90
CA SER A 583 -10.24 0.92 35.62
C SER A 583 -10.79 1.74 36.80
N ARG A 584 -9.95 2.05 37.80
CA ARG A 584 -10.34 2.92 38.93
C ARG A 584 -10.98 4.24 38.50
N LYS A 585 -10.36 4.94 37.54
CA LYS A 585 -10.89 6.21 37.00
C LYS A 585 -12.27 6.04 36.36
N GLN A 586 -12.50 4.92 35.69
CA GLN A 586 -13.81 4.63 35.10
C GLN A 586 -14.84 4.33 36.19
N VAL A 587 -14.48 3.59 37.25
CA VAL A 587 -15.35 3.36 38.42
C VAL A 587 -15.75 4.69 39.07
N GLU A 588 -14.79 5.59 39.30
CA GLU A 588 -15.05 6.94 39.83
C GLU A 588 -16.01 7.72 38.92
N THR A 589 -15.80 7.66 37.60
CA THR A 589 -16.68 8.31 36.62
C THR A 589 -18.10 7.76 36.71
N LEU A 590 -18.29 6.44 36.75
CA LEU A 590 -19.62 5.82 36.87
C LEU A 590 -20.30 6.17 38.19
N ALA A 591 -19.54 6.25 39.29
CA ALA A 591 -20.08 6.66 40.58
C ALA A 591 -20.62 8.11 40.56
N THR A 592 -20.08 9.00 39.73
CA THR A 592 -20.63 10.37 39.57
C THR A 592 -21.90 10.43 38.72
N LEU A 593 -22.16 9.41 37.90
CA LEU A 593 -23.31 9.32 36.99
C LEU A 593 -24.48 8.53 37.58
N CYS A 594 -24.30 7.89 38.74
CA CYS A 594 -25.37 7.20 39.46
C CYS A 594 -26.32 8.19 40.15
N LYS A 595 -27.63 7.95 40.03
CA LYS A 595 -28.66 8.77 40.69
C LYS A 595 -28.95 8.32 42.12
N ASP A 596 -28.71 7.06 42.46
CA ASP A 596 -28.94 6.52 43.81
C ASP A 596 -27.70 6.68 44.71
N GLU A 597 -27.85 7.33 45.87
CA GLU A 597 -26.75 7.62 46.80
C GLU A 597 -26.09 6.36 47.39
N ASN A 598 -26.85 5.26 47.55
CA ASN A 598 -26.30 4.00 48.04
C ASN A 598 -25.44 3.32 46.97
N GLU A 599 -25.89 3.32 45.72
CA GLU A 599 -25.11 2.84 44.58
C GLU A 599 -23.82 3.66 44.38
N GLN A 600 -23.90 5.00 44.48
CA GLN A 600 -22.71 5.86 44.44
C GLN A 600 -21.67 5.46 45.50
N THR A 601 -22.11 5.26 46.74
CA THR A 601 -21.24 4.90 47.86
C THR A 601 -20.58 3.53 47.66
N LYS A 602 -21.35 2.54 47.18
CA LYS A 602 -20.84 1.20 46.85
C LYS A 602 -19.81 1.25 45.73
N LEU A 603 -20.07 1.99 44.65
CA LEU A 603 -19.12 2.14 43.54
C LEU A 603 -17.83 2.82 43.96
N ARG A 604 -17.90 3.88 44.79
CA ARG A 604 -16.69 4.53 45.34
C ARG A 604 -15.86 3.57 46.18
N SER A 605 -16.51 2.69 46.96
CA SER A 605 -15.81 1.64 47.72
C SER A 605 -15.09 0.64 46.81
N LEU A 606 -15.72 0.24 45.69
CA LEU A 606 -15.09 -0.63 44.68
C LEU A 606 -13.85 -0.01 44.02
N GLY A 607 -13.81 1.32 43.88
CA GLY A 607 -12.64 2.05 43.37
C GLY A 607 -11.48 2.18 44.37
N GLY A 608 -11.73 1.97 45.66
CA GLY A 608 -10.76 2.07 46.76
C GLY A 608 -10.04 0.75 47.06
N ASP A 609 -10.04 0.37 48.35
CA ASP A 609 -9.29 -0.80 48.85
C ASP A 609 -9.81 -2.14 48.29
N ALA A 610 -11.09 -2.21 47.92
CA ALA A 610 -11.71 -3.42 47.39
C ALA A 610 -11.36 -3.71 45.92
N TYR A 611 -10.74 -2.78 45.20
CA TYR A 611 -10.52 -2.86 43.75
C TYR A 611 -9.80 -4.13 43.29
N GLN A 612 -8.75 -4.57 44.01
CA GLN A 612 -8.02 -5.78 43.61
C GLN A 612 -8.93 -7.02 43.65
N LYS A 613 -9.57 -7.25 44.79
CA LYS A 613 -10.38 -8.44 45.04
C LYS A 613 -11.70 -8.45 44.27
N GLU A 614 -12.38 -7.30 44.21
CA GLU A 614 -13.72 -7.22 43.65
C GLU A 614 -13.72 -6.90 42.15
N ILE A 615 -12.73 -6.18 41.62
CA ILE A 615 -12.66 -5.83 40.19
C ILE A 615 -11.64 -6.69 39.44
N LEU A 616 -10.39 -6.73 39.87
CA LEU A 616 -9.33 -7.38 39.09
C LEU A 616 -9.40 -8.91 39.14
N ASP A 617 -9.56 -9.49 40.33
CA ASP A 617 -9.62 -10.95 40.50
C ASP A 617 -10.91 -11.53 39.89
N LYS A 618 -12.03 -10.79 39.99
CA LYS A 618 -13.32 -11.13 39.36
C LYS A 618 -13.43 -10.69 37.90
N ARG A 619 -12.50 -9.86 37.43
CA ARG A 619 -12.44 -9.28 36.08
C ARG A 619 -13.70 -8.52 35.65
N LEU A 620 -14.32 -7.76 36.56
CA LEU A 620 -15.53 -6.99 36.26
C LEU A 620 -15.29 -5.94 35.17
N THR A 621 -16.15 -5.93 34.15
CA THR A 621 -16.12 -4.99 33.03
C THR A 621 -17.00 -3.77 33.30
N ILE A 622 -16.94 -2.75 32.43
CA ILE A 622 -17.86 -1.60 32.49
C ILE A 622 -19.32 -2.08 32.37
N PHE A 623 -19.58 -3.06 31.51
CA PHE A 623 -20.92 -3.57 31.30
C PHE A 623 -21.45 -4.32 32.54
N ASP A 624 -20.62 -5.14 33.19
CA ASP A 624 -21.01 -5.83 34.44
C ASP A 624 -21.40 -4.86 35.55
N ILE A 625 -20.76 -3.69 35.61
CA ILE A 625 -21.12 -2.62 36.55
C ILE A 625 -22.46 -2.00 36.16
N LEU A 626 -22.69 -1.70 34.87
CA LEU A 626 -23.96 -1.12 34.43
C LEU A 626 -25.16 -2.06 34.62
N GLU A 627 -24.95 -3.37 34.60
CA GLU A 627 -25.99 -4.38 34.89
C GLU A 627 -26.28 -4.49 36.39
N GLN A 628 -25.28 -4.31 37.26
CA GLN A 628 -25.45 -4.37 38.72
C GLN A 628 -25.99 -3.07 39.32
N TYR A 629 -25.66 -1.92 38.75
CA TYR A 629 -25.99 -0.59 39.27
C TYR A 629 -26.89 0.16 38.29
N LEU A 630 -28.20 -0.06 38.40
CA LEU A 630 -29.17 0.37 37.39
C LEU A 630 -29.38 1.89 37.37
N SER A 631 -29.07 2.60 38.47
CA SER A 631 -29.21 4.06 38.55
C SER A 631 -28.11 4.83 37.81
N CYS A 632 -27.09 4.14 37.27
CA CYS A 632 -26.01 4.74 36.50
C CYS A 632 -26.51 5.24 35.14
N ASP A 633 -26.52 6.57 34.95
CA ASP A 633 -27.00 7.23 33.74
C ASP A 633 -25.84 7.49 32.75
N LEU A 634 -25.17 6.42 32.33
CA LEU A 634 -24.10 6.49 31.32
C LEU A 634 -24.72 6.47 29.92
N SER A 635 -24.45 7.48 29.10
CA SER A 635 -24.89 7.47 27.70
C SER A 635 -24.04 6.55 26.82
N PHE A 636 -24.62 6.03 25.73
CA PHE A 636 -23.90 5.16 24.79
C PHE A 636 -22.61 5.80 24.20
N PRO A 637 -22.59 7.09 23.81
CA PRO A 637 -21.35 7.74 23.36
C PRO A 637 -20.26 7.82 24.45
N GLN A 638 -20.64 8.03 25.72
CA GLN A 638 -19.69 7.99 26.84
C GLN A 638 -19.14 6.58 27.04
N TYR A 639 -20.01 5.56 26.96
CA TYR A 639 -19.60 4.16 27.02
C TYR A 639 -18.57 3.81 25.94
N LEU A 640 -18.85 4.13 24.67
CA LEU A 640 -17.90 3.89 23.56
C LEU A 640 -16.55 4.58 23.78
N ARG A 641 -16.54 5.82 24.28
CA ARG A 641 -15.30 6.56 24.56
C ARG A 641 -14.46 5.96 25.69
N MET A 642 -15.08 5.17 26.58
CA MET A 642 -14.38 4.50 27.68
C MET A 642 -13.77 3.17 27.23
N LEU A 643 -14.14 2.64 26.06
CA LEU A 643 -13.65 1.36 25.58
C LEU A 643 -12.35 1.51 24.77
N PRO A 644 -11.36 0.62 24.96
CA PRO A 644 -10.19 0.58 24.11
C PRO A 644 -10.48 -0.11 22.77
N SER A 645 -9.58 0.06 21.81
CA SER A 645 -9.64 -0.63 20.52
C SER A 645 -9.56 -2.15 20.68
N LEU A 646 -10.29 -2.88 19.85
CA LEU A 646 -10.20 -4.34 19.80
C LEU A 646 -8.79 -4.77 19.39
N ARG A 647 -8.19 -5.68 20.17
CA ARG A 647 -6.80 -6.10 19.96
C ARG A 647 -6.68 -7.25 18.96
N VAL A 648 -5.63 -7.22 18.16
CA VAL A 648 -5.16 -8.37 17.37
C VAL A 648 -4.61 -9.45 18.31
N ARG A 649 -4.85 -10.72 17.99
CA ARG A 649 -4.32 -11.87 18.74
C ARG A 649 -3.38 -12.67 17.86
N GLN A 650 -2.24 -13.05 18.42
CA GLN A 650 -1.22 -13.84 17.73
C GLN A 650 -1.36 -15.32 18.11
N TYR A 651 -1.19 -16.19 17.14
CA TYR A 651 -1.16 -17.64 17.30
C TYR A 651 0.06 -18.20 16.59
N SER A 652 0.82 -19.08 17.24
CA SER A 652 1.96 -19.77 16.62
C SER A 652 1.48 -20.66 15.48
N ILE A 653 2.04 -20.49 14.29
CA ILE A 653 1.68 -21.27 13.10
C ILE A 653 2.14 -22.72 13.30
N SER A 654 1.23 -23.66 13.07
CA SER A 654 1.43 -25.10 13.31
C SER A 654 1.68 -25.94 12.06
N SER A 655 2.16 -25.29 11.00
CA SER A 655 2.45 -25.88 9.68
C SER A 655 3.81 -25.41 9.16
N SER A 656 4.30 -26.03 8.09
CA SER A 656 5.51 -25.64 7.37
C SER A 656 5.19 -25.22 5.92
N PRO A 657 5.80 -24.11 5.45
CA PRO A 657 5.65 -23.65 4.07
C PRO A 657 6.26 -24.63 3.06
N LEU A 658 7.11 -25.56 3.51
CA LEU A 658 7.68 -26.62 2.66
C LEU A 658 6.61 -27.64 2.24
N CYS A 659 5.55 -27.78 3.02
CA CYS A 659 4.42 -28.65 2.67
C CYS A 659 3.31 -27.89 1.93
N ASN A 660 2.93 -26.72 2.43
CA ASN A 660 2.01 -25.82 1.74
C ASN A 660 2.39 -24.38 2.05
N SER A 661 2.86 -23.63 1.05
CA SER A 661 3.24 -22.22 1.20
C SER A 661 2.04 -21.27 1.17
N GLU A 662 0.87 -21.73 0.73
CA GLU A 662 -0.33 -20.92 0.54
C GLU A 662 -1.29 -21.00 1.73
N SER A 663 -1.13 -21.97 2.63
CA SER A 663 -1.96 -22.11 3.84
C SER A 663 -1.12 -22.22 5.10
N VAL A 664 -1.71 -21.78 6.21
CA VAL A 664 -1.19 -21.97 7.57
C VAL A 664 -2.19 -22.72 8.41
N THR A 665 -1.71 -23.53 9.34
CA THR A 665 -2.58 -24.13 10.36
C THR A 665 -2.37 -23.48 11.71
N LEU A 666 -3.40 -23.42 12.56
CA LEU A 666 -3.31 -23.02 13.96
C LEU A 666 -3.83 -24.13 14.87
N THR A 667 -3.30 -24.18 16.10
CA THR A 667 -3.78 -25.06 17.17
C THR A 667 -4.31 -24.20 18.31
N ILE A 668 -5.61 -24.26 18.58
CA ILE A 668 -6.32 -23.29 19.42
C ILE A 668 -6.90 -23.98 20.64
N ASP A 669 -6.69 -23.38 21.82
CA ASP A 669 -7.41 -23.71 23.06
C ASP A 669 -8.63 -22.80 23.18
N VAL A 670 -9.85 -23.37 23.17
CA VAL A 670 -11.09 -22.60 23.13
C VAL A 670 -11.50 -22.19 24.53
N LEU A 671 -11.26 -20.92 24.88
CA LEU A 671 -11.55 -20.40 26.21
C LEU A 671 -13.03 -20.08 26.37
N ASN A 672 -13.78 -21.03 26.93
CA ASN A 672 -15.19 -20.87 27.30
C ASN A 672 -15.37 -21.40 28.72
N ALA A 673 -15.70 -20.53 29.67
CA ALA A 673 -15.85 -20.89 31.08
C ALA A 673 -16.85 -19.95 31.77
N PRO A 674 -17.42 -20.34 32.92
CA PRO A 674 -18.19 -19.41 33.75
C PRO A 674 -17.40 -18.14 34.06
N ALA A 675 -18.04 -16.97 33.99
CA ALA A 675 -17.36 -15.72 34.24
C ALA A 675 -16.91 -15.62 35.71
N LEU A 676 -15.69 -15.14 35.96
CA LEU A 676 -15.16 -14.96 37.31
C LEU A 676 -15.94 -13.91 38.12
N SER A 677 -16.70 -13.06 37.44
CA SER A 677 -17.66 -12.12 38.04
C SER A 677 -18.85 -12.82 38.70
N GLY A 678 -19.12 -14.09 38.33
CA GLY A 678 -20.35 -14.79 38.65
C GLY A 678 -21.53 -14.42 37.73
N LEU A 679 -21.32 -13.52 36.76
CA LEU A 679 -22.35 -13.04 35.85
C LEU A 679 -22.19 -13.70 34.48
N GLY A 680 -22.93 -14.78 34.26
CA GLY A 680 -22.99 -15.47 32.97
C GLY A 680 -21.70 -16.20 32.59
N GLN A 681 -21.39 -16.20 31.29
CA GLN A 681 -20.31 -16.98 30.70
C GLN A 681 -19.23 -16.06 30.14
N TYR A 682 -17.96 -16.41 30.36
CA TYR A 682 -16.81 -15.74 29.78
C TYR A 682 -16.35 -16.44 28.50
N TYR A 683 -16.28 -15.68 27.41
CA TYR A 683 -15.76 -16.13 26.13
C TYR A 683 -14.44 -15.41 25.83
N GLY A 684 -13.37 -16.17 25.62
CA GLY A 684 -12.17 -15.63 25.01
C GLY A 684 -12.48 -15.16 23.59
N VAL A 685 -12.39 -13.85 23.35
CA VAL A 685 -12.82 -13.20 22.09
C VAL A 685 -12.26 -13.90 20.85
N ALA A 686 -10.93 -14.03 20.75
CA ALA A 686 -10.30 -14.59 19.55
C ALA A 686 -10.45 -16.11 19.43
N SER A 687 -10.36 -16.85 20.54
CA SER A 687 -10.46 -18.30 20.50
C SER A 687 -11.88 -18.78 20.18
N ASN A 688 -12.92 -18.09 20.68
CA ASN A 688 -14.31 -18.38 20.30
C ASN A 688 -14.64 -17.88 18.89
N TYR A 689 -14.09 -16.74 18.48
CA TYR A 689 -14.22 -16.27 17.10
C TYR A 689 -13.71 -17.34 16.13
N LEU A 690 -12.45 -17.78 16.30
CA LEU A 690 -11.84 -18.81 15.46
C LEU A 690 -12.54 -20.17 15.55
N ALA A 691 -13.02 -20.57 16.74
CA ALA A 691 -13.72 -21.83 16.93
C ALA A 691 -15.06 -21.91 16.19
N ASN A 692 -15.69 -20.76 15.91
CA ASN A 692 -16.96 -20.68 15.21
C ASN A 692 -16.81 -20.52 13.70
N LEU A 693 -15.60 -20.30 13.18
CA LEU A 693 -15.36 -20.23 11.74
C LEU A 693 -15.50 -21.62 11.09
N LYS A 694 -16.09 -21.61 9.89
CA LYS A 694 -16.33 -22.77 9.04
C LYS A 694 -15.52 -22.65 7.74
N PRO A 695 -15.27 -23.75 7.04
CA PRO A 695 -14.69 -23.70 5.70
C PRO A 695 -15.45 -22.74 4.78
N GLY A 696 -14.73 -21.85 4.10
CA GLY A 696 -15.26 -20.77 3.27
C GLY A 696 -15.41 -19.42 3.99
N ASP A 697 -15.37 -19.39 5.33
CA ASP A 697 -15.42 -18.13 6.08
C ASP A 697 -14.14 -17.32 5.87
N ARG A 698 -14.30 -16.00 5.95
CA ARG A 698 -13.22 -15.02 5.77
C ARG A 698 -12.84 -14.42 7.10
N LEU A 699 -11.54 -14.29 7.35
CA LEU A 699 -11.02 -13.62 8.55
C LEU A 699 -9.91 -12.64 8.22
N SER A 700 -9.88 -11.53 8.95
CA SER A 700 -8.77 -10.57 8.86
C SER A 700 -7.56 -11.15 9.58
N CYS A 701 -6.54 -11.51 8.82
CA CYS A 701 -5.31 -12.09 9.37
C CYS A 701 -4.06 -11.66 8.59
N SER A 702 -2.93 -11.68 9.26
CA SER A 702 -1.64 -11.47 8.59
C SER A 702 -0.49 -12.18 9.32
N VAL A 703 0.49 -12.65 8.55
CA VAL A 703 1.70 -13.28 9.09
C VAL A 703 2.53 -12.24 9.85
N ARG A 704 3.10 -12.65 10.98
CA ARG A 704 4.07 -11.89 11.76
C ARG A 704 5.29 -12.76 11.99
N ALA A 705 6.46 -12.24 11.65
CA ALA A 705 7.71 -12.92 11.93
C ALA A 705 7.89 -13.14 13.44
N SER A 706 8.41 -14.31 13.82
CA SER A 706 8.86 -14.55 15.19
C SER A 706 10.31 -14.11 15.40
N ASP A 707 10.87 -14.35 16.59
CA ASP A 707 12.30 -14.12 16.84
C ASP A 707 13.12 -14.95 15.84
N THR A 708 14.15 -14.34 15.24
CA THR A 708 15.00 -15.02 14.24
C THR A 708 15.62 -16.34 14.73
N ASN A 709 15.77 -16.52 16.04
CA ASN A 709 16.26 -17.76 16.63
C ASN A 709 15.17 -18.82 16.84
N PHE A 710 13.89 -18.46 16.76
CA PHE A 710 12.74 -19.37 16.86
C PHE A 710 12.35 -20.00 15.50
N HIS A 711 13.36 -20.37 14.70
CA HIS A 711 13.21 -21.13 13.46
C HIS A 711 14.13 -22.35 13.47
N LEU A 712 13.82 -23.34 12.63
CA LEU A 712 14.71 -24.48 12.44
C LEU A 712 16.08 -24.03 11.91
N PRO A 713 17.18 -24.70 12.31
CA PRO A 713 18.50 -24.37 11.82
C PRO A 713 18.60 -24.62 10.31
N THR A 714 19.27 -23.71 9.60
CA THR A 714 19.46 -23.82 8.14
C THR A 714 20.23 -25.08 7.75
N ASP A 715 21.21 -25.49 8.55
CA ASP A 715 21.84 -26.81 8.42
C ASP A 715 20.94 -27.88 9.04
N THR A 716 20.36 -28.72 8.18
CA THR A 716 19.45 -29.79 8.58
C THR A 716 20.13 -30.83 9.48
N LYS A 717 21.46 -30.91 9.55
CA LYS A 717 22.16 -31.87 10.41
C LYS A 717 22.23 -31.45 11.87
N ILE A 718 21.98 -30.19 12.18
CA ILE A 718 22.00 -29.69 13.56
C ILE A 718 20.86 -30.36 14.35
N PRO A 719 21.14 -30.97 15.52
CA PRO A 719 20.11 -31.59 16.34
C PRO A 719 19.12 -30.55 16.89
N VAL A 720 17.86 -30.95 17.06
CA VAL A 720 16.78 -30.09 17.56
C VAL A 720 16.07 -30.76 18.73
N VAL A 721 15.88 -30.02 19.82
CA VAL A 721 15.14 -30.48 20.99
C VAL A 721 14.01 -29.50 21.30
N MET A 722 12.78 -29.99 21.37
CA MET A 722 11.56 -29.20 21.51
C MET A 722 10.84 -29.59 22.81
N PHE A 723 10.40 -28.59 23.58
CA PHE A 723 9.67 -28.78 24.84
C PHE A 723 8.31 -28.10 24.76
N ALA A 724 7.23 -28.87 24.81
CA ALA A 724 5.87 -28.37 24.69
C ALA A 724 4.93 -28.90 25.76
N ALA A 725 3.92 -28.11 26.09
CA ALA A 725 2.77 -28.57 26.87
C ALA A 725 1.46 -28.04 26.26
N GLY A 726 0.45 -28.90 26.18
CA GLY A 726 -0.87 -28.55 25.61
C GLY A 726 -0.76 -28.00 24.19
N THR A 727 -1.33 -26.80 23.95
CA THR A 727 -1.28 -26.12 22.65
C THR A 727 0.10 -25.55 22.29
N GLY A 728 1.06 -25.56 23.22
CA GLY A 728 2.47 -25.24 22.94
C GLY A 728 3.13 -26.19 21.93
N ILE A 729 2.47 -27.28 21.54
CA ILE A 729 2.90 -28.12 20.42
C ILE A 729 2.78 -27.41 19.06
N ALA A 730 2.02 -26.31 18.96
CA ALA A 730 1.70 -25.62 17.72
C ALA A 730 2.93 -25.39 16.81
N PRO A 731 3.94 -24.58 17.16
CA PRO A 731 5.07 -24.34 16.27
C PRO A 731 5.88 -25.60 15.97
N PHE A 732 5.93 -26.54 16.92
CA PHE A 732 6.67 -27.78 16.75
C PHE A 732 5.99 -28.76 15.80
N ARG A 733 4.67 -28.72 15.66
CA ARG A 733 4.00 -29.42 14.56
C ARG A 733 4.54 -28.95 13.22
N GLY A 734 4.70 -27.64 13.03
CA GLY A 734 5.33 -27.06 11.85
C GLY A 734 6.78 -27.53 11.66
N PHE A 735 7.60 -27.51 12.73
CA PHE A 735 8.99 -27.99 12.67
C PHE A 735 9.07 -29.48 12.30
N MET A 736 8.26 -30.33 12.93
CA MET A 736 8.24 -31.78 12.65
C MET A 736 7.75 -32.06 11.24
N GLN A 737 6.73 -31.33 10.76
CA GLN A 737 6.26 -31.40 9.39
C GLN A 737 7.38 -31.03 8.40
N GLU A 738 8.14 -29.98 8.67
CA GLU A 738 9.27 -29.57 7.83
C GLU A 738 10.40 -30.61 7.82
N ARG A 739 10.77 -31.16 8.99
CA ARG A 739 11.77 -32.24 9.10
C ARG A 739 11.35 -33.48 8.34
N ALA A 740 10.10 -33.88 8.45
CA ALA A 740 9.54 -35.00 7.69
C ALA A 740 9.61 -34.75 6.19
N ALA A 741 9.22 -33.56 5.72
CA ALA A 741 9.31 -33.19 4.30
C ALA A 741 10.76 -33.16 3.78
N GLN A 742 11.70 -32.62 4.54
CA GLN A 742 13.13 -32.65 4.22
C GLN A 742 13.65 -34.09 4.06
N MET A 743 13.24 -35.00 4.95
CA MET A 743 13.64 -36.40 4.92
C MET A 743 13.06 -37.16 3.72
N VAL A 744 11.78 -36.92 3.40
CA VAL A 744 11.13 -37.48 2.20
C VAL A 744 11.83 -37.01 0.91
N CYS A 745 12.32 -35.77 0.88
CA CYS A 745 13.13 -35.22 -0.20
C CYS A 745 14.61 -35.69 -0.19
N GLY A 746 14.97 -36.67 0.64
CA GLY A 746 16.30 -37.28 0.68
C GLY A 746 17.37 -36.49 1.44
N ARG A 747 17.01 -35.44 2.19
CA ARG A 747 17.97 -34.71 3.04
C ARG A 747 18.27 -35.50 4.31
N LYS A 748 19.54 -35.48 4.73
CA LYS A 748 19.93 -35.98 6.05
C LYS A 748 19.56 -34.97 7.12
N ILE A 749 18.79 -35.40 8.11
CA ILE A 749 18.41 -34.59 9.27
C ILE A 749 19.18 -35.03 10.52
N GLY A 750 19.47 -34.07 11.40
CA GLY A 750 20.00 -34.34 12.73
C GLY A 750 18.93 -34.91 13.66
N PRO A 751 19.34 -35.48 14.82
CA PRO A 751 18.40 -35.95 15.84
C PRO A 751 17.39 -34.87 16.21
N THR A 752 16.10 -35.21 16.13
CA THR A 752 15.00 -34.29 16.47
C THR A 752 14.16 -34.94 17.56
N ILE A 753 14.03 -34.29 18.73
CA ILE A 753 13.33 -34.86 19.89
C ILE A 753 12.26 -33.88 20.37
N LEU A 754 11.05 -34.38 20.58
CA LEU A 754 9.94 -33.65 21.20
C LEU A 754 9.68 -34.21 22.61
N TYR A 755 9.73 -33.36 23.62
CA TYR A 755 9.21 -33.63 24.96
C TYR A 755 7.85 -32.94 25.12
N TYR A 756 6.78 -33.72 25.25
CA TYR A 756 5.41 -33.22 25.20
C TYR A 756 4.56 -33.58 26.43
N GLY A 757 3.94 -32.60 27.06
CA GLY A 757 3.04 -32.79 28.20
C GLY A 757 1.58 -32.46 27.88
N CYS A 758 0.67 -33.34 28.27
CA CYS A 758 -0.78 -33.04 28.25
C CYS A 758 -1.47 -33.69 29.45
N ARG A 759 -2.80 -33.61 29.51
CA ARG A 759 -3.55 -34.08 30.70
C ARG A 759 -3.71 -35.60 30.74
N SER A 760 -4.13 -36.18 29.63
CA SER A 760 -4.42 -37.61 29.44
C SER A 760 -4.26 -37.97 27.96
N GLU A 761 -4.43 -39.24 27.63
CA GLU A 761 -4.43 -39.71 26.23
C GLU A 761 -5.49 -39.00 25.38
N LYS A 762 -6.64 -38.65 25.96
CA LYS A 762 -7.72 -37.90 25.28
C LYS A 762 -7.34 -36.46 24.91
N ASP A 763 -6.30 -35.91 25.53
CA ASP A 763 -5.79 -34.56 25.30
C ASP A 763 -4.49 -34.56 24.48
N PHE A 764 -4.12 -35.73 23.92
CA PHE A 764 -2.89 -35.93 23.17
C PHE A 764 -3.05 -35.45 21.71
N LEU A 765 -2.71 -34.19 21.48
CA LEU A 765 -2.88 -33.53 20.18
C LEU A 765 -2.06 -34.19 19.07
N TYR A 766 -2.69 -34.41 17.93
CA TYR A 766 -2.06 -34.91 16.70
C TYR A 766 -1.40 -36.30 16.82
N ALA A 767 -1.91 -37.17 17.69
CA ALA A 767 -1.36 -38.51 17.96
C ALA A 767 -0.96 -39.29 16.69
N ASP A 768 -1.86 -39.37 15.70
CA ASP A 768 -1.63 -40.11 14.45
C ASP A 768 -0.50 -39.51 13.59
N GLU A 769 -0.41 -38.18 13.52
CA GLU A 769 0.65 -37.49 12.78
C GLU A 769 2.00 -37.69 13.45
N LEU A 770 2.04 -37.61 14.78
CA LEU A 770 3.24 -37.81 15.58
C LEU A 770 3.77 -39.24 15.46
N ASP A 771 2.89 -40.26 15.51
CA ASP A 771 3.26 -41.66 15.29
C ASP A 771 3.82 -41.88 13.88
N LYS A 772 3.18 -41.30 12.86
CA LYS A 772 3.66 -41.36 11.47
C LYS A 772 5.05 -40.76 11.30
N TRP A 773 5.30 -39.56 11.84
CA TRP A 773 6.61 -38.90 11.74
C TRP A 773 7.68 -39.60 12.59
N SER A 774 7.28 -40.22 13.71
CA SER A 774 8.17 -41.05 14.53
C SER A 774 8.64 -42.29 13.78
N LYS A 775 7.72 -43.03 13.14
CA LYS A 775 8.04 -44.20 12.31
C LYS A 775 8.91 -43.86 11.09
N LEU A 776 8.75 -42.66 10.52
CA LEU A 776 9.61 -42.15 9.45
C LEU A 776 11.04 -41.87 9.95
N GLY A 777 11.24 -41.68 11.25
CA GLY A 777 12.51 -41.23 11.84
C GLY A 777 12.70 -39.72 11.83
N ALA A 778 11.63 -38.95 11.54
CA ALA A 778 11.69 -37.49 11.50
C ALA A 778 11.73 -36.84 12.89
N VAL A 779 11.19 -37.51 13.91
CA VAL A 779 11.17 -37.04 15.30
C VAL A 779 11.08 -38.21 16.28
N GLN A 780 11.72 -38.10 17.45
CA GLN A 780 11.45 -38.97 18.59
C GLN A 780 10.51 -38.24 19.56
N VAL A 781 9.34 -38.80 19.81
CA VAL A 781 8.34 -38.19 20.72
C VAL A 781 8.39 -38.86 22.09
N LYS A 782 8.68 -38.07 23.12
CA LYS A 782 8.61 -38.45 24.54
C LYS A 782 7.48 -37.67 25.19
N HIS A 783 6.53 -38.34 25.84
CA HIS A 783 5.36 -37.67 26.38
C HIS A 783 5.00 -38.09 27.82
N VAL A 784 4.26 -37.22 28.50
CA VAL A 784 3.71 -37.46 29.85
C VAL A 784 2.28 -36.96 29.97
N PHE A 785 1.52 -37.68 30.79
CA PHE A 785 0.14 -37.34 31.15
C PHE A 785 0.08 -36.90 32.62
N SER A 786 -0.24 -35.64 32.85
CA SER A 786 -0.28 -35.07 34.20
C SER A 786 -1.41 -35.61 35.09
N ARG A 787 -2.49 -36.15 34.50
CA ARG A 787 -3.63 -36.76 35.21
C ARG A 787 -3.63 -38.29 35.17
N GLU A 788 -2.83 -38.89 34.29
CA GLU A 788 -2.68 -40.34 34.11
C GLU A 788 -1.20 -40.73 34.20
N SER A 789 -0.51 -40.22 35.23
CA SER A 789 0.94 -40.35 35.36
C SER A 789 1.38 -41.81 35.49
N LYS A 790 2.35 -42.22 34.67
CA LYS A 790 3.06 -43.49 34.80
C LYS A 790 4.40 -43.25 35.51
N ASP A 791 4.77 -44.16 36.42
CA ASP A 791 6.06 -44.15 37.12
C ASP A 791 6.40 -42.84 37.88
N GLY A 792 5.37 -42.12 38.34
CA GLY A 792 5.52 -40.87 39.11
C GLY A 792 5.84 -39.61 38.29
N LYS A 793 6.03 -39.73 36.97
CA LYS A 793 6.34 -38.61 36.06
C LYS A 793 5.06 -37.91 35.60
N LYS A 794 4.96 -36.60 35.82
CA LYS A 794 3.73 -35.82 35.56
C LYS A 794 3.92 -34.74 34.51
N TYR A 795 5.11 -34.17 34.40
CA TYR A 795 5.38 -32.99 33.60
C TYR A 795 6.66 -33.13 32.77
N VAL A 796 6.78 -32.25 31.76
CA VAL A 796 7.87 -32.30 30.78
C VAL A 796 9.24 -32.26 31.46
N GLN A 797 9.42 -31.45 32.50
CA GLN A 797 10.68 -31.38 33.24
C GLN A 797 11.08 -32.70 33.92
N ASP A 798 10.13 -33.59 34.22
CA ASP A 798 10.42 -34.90 34.82
C ASP A 798 11.12 -35.81 33.80
N LEU A 799 10.67 -35.77 32.53
CA LEU A 799 11.34 -36.46 31.42
C LEU A 799 12.71 -35.85 31.13
N VAL A 800 12.80 -34.52 31.12
CA VAL A 800 14.07 -33.81 30.88
C VAL A 800 15.10 -34.12 31.97
N TRP A 801 14.65 -34.26 33.23
CA TRP A 801 15.51 -34.67 34.33
C TRP A 801 16.01 -36.11 34.20
N GLU A 802 15.14 -37.03 33.78
CA GLU A 802 15.53 -38.41 33.49
C GLU A 802 16.59 -38.47 32.37
N ASP A 803 16.35 -37.75 31.27
CA ASP A 803 17.19 -37.72 30.08
C ASP A 803 18.35 -36.71 30.16
N ARG A 804 18.66 -36.18 31.35
CA ARG A 804 19.60 -35.07 31.53
C ARG A 804 20.98 -35.30 30.91
N LYS A 805 21.48 -36.54 30.91
CA LYS A 805 22.76 -36.91 30.29
C LYS A 805 22.71 -36.75 28.76
N ASP A 806 21.60 -37.15 28.14
CA ASP A 806 21.40 -37.00 26.69
C ASP A 806 21.20 -35.52 26.32
N ILE A 807 20.50 -34.75 27.14
CA ILE A 807 20.35 -33.30 26.96
C ILE A 807 21.72 -32.61 26.97
N ILE A 808 22.60 -32.93 27.94
CA ILE A 808 23.97 -32.40 27.99
C ILE A 808 24.78 -32.80 26.75
N LYS A 809 24.66 -34.05 26.31
CA LYS A 809 25.35 -34.55 25.12
C LYS A 809 24.91 -33.79 23.87
N LEU A 810 23.61 -33.71 23.61
CA LEU A 810 23.04 -32.97 22.48
C LEU A 810 23.41 -31.49 22.54
N PHE A 811 23.38 -30.89 23.73
CA PHE A 811 23.84 -29.53 23.92
C PHE A 811 25.34 -29.39 23.62
N SER A 812 26.18 -30.37 23.93
CA SER A 812 27.60 -30.33 23.57
C SER A 812 27.83 -30.49 22.06
N GLU A 813 26.96 -31.22 21.36
CA GLU A 813 26.99 -31.44 19.90
C GLU A 813 26.41 -30.27 19.07
N GLY A 814 26.05 -29.15 19.72
CA GLY A 814 25.54 -27.97 19.01
C GLY A 814 24.02 -27.95 18.80
N ALA A 815 23.24 -28.80 19.49
CA ALA A 815 21.79 -28.83 19.39
C ALA A 815 21.12 -27.46 19.66
N ARG A 816 19.98 -27.24 19.00
CA ARG A 816 19.10 -26.09 19.20
C ARG A 816 17.89 -26.50 20.03
N LEU A 817 17.64 -25.75 21.10
CA LEU A 817 16.61 -26.05 22.09
C LEU A 817 15.48 -25.04 21.96
N TYR A 818 14.23 -25.51 21.94
CA TYR A 818 13.04 -24.68 21.79
C TYR A 818 12.00 -25.01 22.84
N THR A 819 11.42 -24.01 23.48
CA THR A 819 10.33 -24.19 24.44
C THR A 819 9.11 -23.42 23.98
N CYS A 820 7.94 -24.07 23.94
CA CYS A 820 6.67 -23.40 23.64
C CYS A 820 5.54 -23.84 24.59
N GLY A 821 4.77 -22.87 25.10
CA GLY A 821 3.66 -23.12 26.03
C GLY A 821 3.57 -22.06 27.14
N SER A 822 3.15 -22.47 28.34
CA SER A 822 2.99 -21.54 29.47
C SER A 822 4.34 -20.99 29.94
N ALA A 823 4.47 -19.66 29.95
CA ALA A 823 5.67 -18.96 30.46
C ALA A 823 5.94 -19.31 31.92
N THR A 824 4.91 -19.27 32.76
CA THR A 824 5.02 -19.47 34.21
C THR A 824 5.18 -20.94 34.58
N LYS A 825 4.39 -21.84 33.96
CA LYS A 825 4.36 -23.25 34.36
C LYS A 825 5.45 -24.07 33.67
N LEU A 826 5.53 -24.02 32.34
CA LEU A 826 6.44 -24.87 31.57
C LEU A 826 7.86 -24.28 31.54
N ALA A 827 8.00 -23.06 31.00
CA ALA A 827 9.33 -22.46 30.82
C ALA A 827 10.01 -22.16 32.16
N GLY A 828 9.27 -21.69 33.15
CA GLY A 828 9.76 -21.54 34.53
C GLY A 828 10.31 -22.84 35.12
N SER A 829 9.54 -23.93 35.04
CA SER A 829 9.96 -25.25 35.56
C SER A 829 11.14 -25.84 34.79
N LEU A 830 11.18 -25.67 33.46
CA LEU A 830 12.31 -26.10 32.63
C LEU A 830 13.57 -25.32 32.93
N LYS A 831 13.48 -24.00 33.15
CA LYS A 831 14.61 -23.18 33.55
C LYS A 831 15.22 -23.67 34.86
N THR A 832 14.39 -23.94 35.87
CA THR A 832 14.85 -24.53 37.13
C THR A 832 15.48 -25.92 36.93
N CYS A 833 14.89 -26.74 36.06
CA CYS A 833 15.44 -28.06 35.72
C CYS A 833 16.81 -27.95 35.03
N PHE A 834 16.97 -27.09 34.03
CA PHE A 834 18.24 -26.87 33.34
C PHE A 834 19.33 -26.33 34.27
N ILE A 835 19.00 -25.42 35.20
CA ILE A 835 19.94 -24.95 36.22
C ILE A 835 20.48 -26.13 37.04
N LYS A 836 19.59 -27.03 37.49
CA LYS A 836 20.00 -28.24 38.23
C LYS A 836 20.86 -29.18 37.39
N ILE A 837 20.51 -29.38 36.12
CA ILE A 837 21.28 -30.22 35.19
C ILE A 837 22.68 -29.65 34.97
N ILE A 838 22.79 -28.33 34.78
CA ILE A 838 24.08 -27.64 34.60
C ILE A 838 24.91 -27.71 35.88
N ALA A 839 24.30 -27.50 37.06
CA ALA A 839 24.95 -27.61 38.35
C ALA A 839 25.52 -29.03 38.59
N GLU A 840 24.74 -30.08 38.31
CA GLU A 840 25.19 -31.49 38.40
C GLU A 840 26.35 -31.76 37.42
N HIS A 841 26.26 -31.26 36.18
CA HIS A 841 27.26 -31.53 35.15
C HIS A 841 28.58 -30.80 35.37
N ARG A 842 28.53 -29.53 35.79
CA ARG A 842 29.71 -28.68 35.99
C ARG A 842 30.25 -28.70 37.42
N GLN A 843 29.56 -29.38 38.33
CA GLN A 843 29.88 -29.38 39.77
C GLN A 843 29.98 -27.96 40.34
N CYS A 844 29.05 -27.09 39.95
CA CYS A 844 28.97 -25.71 40.41
C CYS A 844 27.67 -25.48 41.21
N ASP A 845 27.58 -24.34 41.89
CA ASP A 845 26.33 -23.95 42.55
C ASP A 845 25.24 -23.50 41.55
N GLU A 846 24.00 -23.37 42.03
CA GLU A 846 22.86 -22.99 41.18
C GLU A 846 22.96 -21.56 40.64
N THR A 847 23.70 -20.66 41.31
CA THR A 847 23.89 -19.27 40.88
C THR A 847 24.82 -19.21 39.68
N GLU A 848 25.93 -19.93 39.74
CA GLU A 848 26.87 -20.09 38.63
C GLU A 848 26.20 -20.81 37.45
N ALA A 849 25.43 -21.88 37.72
CA ALA A 849 24.67 -22.59 36.69
C ALA A 849 23.64 -21.70 35.99
N ALA A 850 22.95 -20.82 36.72
CA ALA A 850 22.03 -19.84 36.14
C ALA A 850 22.74 -18.83 35.24
N ALA A 851 23.94 -18.37 35.62
CA ALA A 851 24.76 -17.48 34.79
C ALA A 851 25.24 -18.18 33.50
N VAL A 852 25.57 -19.47 33.58
CA VAL A 852 25.92 -20.29 32.41
C VAL A 852 24.72 -20.44 31.46
N LEU A 853 23.53 -20.73 31.99
CA LEU A 853 22.32 -20.83 31.19
C LEU A 853 21.99 -19.49 30.49
N ALA A 854 22.12 -18.37 31.20
CA ALA A 854 21.90 -17.03 30.65
C ALA A 854 22.90 -16.68 29.53
N LYS A 855 24.14 -17.18 29.58
CA LYS A 855 25.14 -17.01 28.50
C LYS A 855 24.86 -17.93 27.30
N ALA A 856 24.28 -19.11 27.52
CA ALA A 856 23.85 -20.02 26.46
C ALA A 856 22.60 -19.52 25.70
N ASP A 857 21.81 -18.65 26.34
CA ASP A 857 20.53 -18.10 25.86
C ASP A 857 20.66 -17.29 24.56
N ALA A 858 21.82 -16.69 24.28
CA ALA A 858 21.95 -15.72 23.20
C ALA A 858 21.81 -16.29 21.77
N ASN A 859 21.96 -17.62 21.56
CA ASN A 859 21.92 -18.23 20.22
C ASN A 859 21.53 -19.72 20.18
N ARG A 860 21.20 -20.38 21.29
CA ARG A 860 21.00 -21.85 21.29
C ARG A 860 19.74 -22.35 21.99
N TYR A 861 19.12 -21.50 22.79
CA TYR A 861 17.85 -21.75 23.45
C TYR A 861 16.88 -20.65 23.03
N SER A 862 15.68 -21.04 22.59
CA SER A 862 14.68 -20.09 22.11
C SER A 862 13.33 -20.43 22.69
N VAL A 863 12.56 -19.40 23.04
CA VAL A 863 11.34 -19.56 23.84
C VAL A 863 10.20 -18.81 23.17
N ASP A 864 9.10 -19.52 22.90
CA ASP A 864 7.83 -18.98 22.40
C ASP A 864 6.73 -19.25 23.44
N VAL A 865 6.63 -18.38 24.44
CA VAL A 865 5.77 -18.62 25.60
C VAL A 865 4.71 -17.54 25.78
N PHE A 866 3.54 -17.99 26.20
CA PHE A 866 2.37 -17.16 26.43
C PHE A 866 1.89 -17.32 27.88
N ALA A 867 1.19 -16.30 28.38
CA ALA A 867 0.70 -16.24 29.76
C ALA A 867 -0.59 -17.05 29.96
#